data_AF-A0A8H3HLS7-F1
#
_entry.id   AF-A0A8H3HLS7-F1
#
_cell.length_a   1.000
_cell.length_b   1.000
_cell.length_c   1.000
_cell.angle_alpha   90.00
_cell.angle_beta   90.00
_cell.angle_gamma   90.00
#
_symmetry.space_group_name_H-M   'P 1'
#
loop_
_entity.id
_entity.type
_entity.pdbx_description
1 polymer ?
#
loop_
_entity_poly.entity_id
_entity_poly.type
_entity_poly.pdbx_seq_one_letter_code
_entity_poly.pdbx_strand_id
1 'polypeptide(L)'
;MARQHQANSIVFNSSWVARVHTICASAAFLCALAVGLSLHYKKIVKNGVAGWPQEWWPSVSATIGDWYPERNLFQILIALTSGPRFALVFLWWFVTKARHPKAAAAIAICGVIRTVSCGGQSLLAHIALPFLSPLKGWVYVTSSDDHDVHDVLMILYMVCNLPWMLGSISYTPQGYHESRKRRKIVASLFFGALPPMIYFFIRHKVQRIPGAYTHYSFFEWWLIVADIAFDSLKSAEFSAVEISVRTVGSSSAEIEKPTMPGSEARADLVQLSTKSVEPKVLSAVTQERESDSSMINTTSRTRPGLVESLFFSPVATYVADLYLSYCSWSVYTSLAISLFYFNIWELGVTGSELAVISTLTPFWLGIKSFRESVSSHTGQTMTRACVILGMTAYATDEPLGRLFIVVFANMALGIDWAITWSGLNDHINPRDNSLTFAAGFILANLSKMANHSNNPVWPIVDSRSGGWNKIGLFLALLALAQFASRPRATAPQRIVKGDDSRTWMSGVGLGGTTFALYSLFADSGTIVAWSWTGYPAKGPIPDVMSGAVTVSALCAGLALASSTSASRVVNHPAWLSVGAGACFVMYQYRDWVGYAGGLVYGLFLMSIFPKMLQESAFRGSALVYYLMWLTVIGLLLADVWATAYAFVPGGIYMRERTDIVLTAEILAIGCGVLNWGKRTIALAEAQSQSQSTDASPVSTFAKLKSRIRATLGLIMVLAMSVALYRTPQNPPVPHHSGDRLITAGIWTMHFGQDNEGRDSQRRMRDLIRDMELDVVGLLETDLHRTVFGHRDLTRVIAEELGYYVGKSGSRTQLPYLGCRPALQGKFHIDPAGWSPAETLLLQFPILNSTHHLLPSPNGELAPAISAVIDAWGIKVHIVVSHNGQEEDPLDRELQSRKLAEIMNATFPEPTIFLGYVVTKPHADRPAPYFFLTEDGRMHDIDHLDWDRWCEYILYRGLWRVGYARVSRGTITDTELQVGKFVLPKHGFTVVGESLDDRYIRSRKEDMPPGHLFNEAYYPPHGKNGHVYHVFSYPLHYRIPDYAPL
;
A
#
# COMPACT_ATOMS: atom_id res chain seq x y z
N MET A 1 58.19 -15.12 -7.09
CA MET A 1 56.81 -15.54 -6.71
C MET A 1 55.83 -14.76 -7.60
N ALA A 2 55.06 -15.40 -8.49
CA ALA A 2 54.29 -14.65 -9.52
C ALA A 2 52.93 -15.27 -9.93
N ARG A 3 52.34 -16.18 -9.13
CA ARG A 3 51.06 -16.85 -9.46
C ARG A 3 49.95 -16.75 -8.40
N GLN A 4 50.14 -16.02 -7.29
CA GLN A 4 49.17 -15.99 -6.17
C GLN A 4 48.24 -14.76 -6.12
N HIS A 5 48.46 -13.71 -6.91
CA HIS A 5 47.61 -12.50 -6.87
C HIS A 5 46.40 -12.50 -7.83
N GLN A 6 46.20 -13.56 -8.62
CA GLN A 6 45.21 -13.56 -9.72
C GLN A 6 43.79 -13.98 -9.30
N ALA A 7 43.55 -14.29 -8.02
CA ALA A 7 42.32 -14.93 -7.54
C ALA A 7 41.08 -14.01 -7.42
N ASN A 8 41.26 -12.68 -7.44
CA ASN A 8 40.21 -11.70 -7.07
C ASN A 8 39.99 -10.59 -8.13
N SER A 9 39.99 -10.95 -9.42
CA SER A 9 39.67 -10.01 -10.50
C SER A 9 38.76 -10.62 -11.56
N ILE A 10 37.55 -10.08 -11.73
CA ILE A 10 36.68 -10.41 -12.87
C ILE A 10 37.06 -9.48 -14.02
N VAL A 11 37.47 -10.04 -15.15
CA VAL A 11 37.79 -9.30 -16.37
C VAL A 11 36.72 -9.59 -17.41
N PHE A 12 36.14 -8.56 -18.01
CA PHE A 12 35.21 -8.70 -19.13
C PHE A 12 35.56 -7.76 -20.28
N ASN A 13 35.38 -8.26 -21.50
CA ASN A 13 35.68 -7.53 -22.73
C ASN A 13 34.54 -6.54 -23.03
N SER A 14 34.88 -5.27 -23.29
CA SER A 14 33.89 -4.18 -23.40
C SER A 14 32.99 -4.31 -24.63
N SER A 15 33.34 -5.12 -25.63
CA SER A 15 32.47 -5.37 -26.79
C SER A 15 31.10 -5.95 -26.41
N TRP A 16 30.98 -6.60 -25.25
CA TRP A 16 29.69 -7.06 -24.71
C TRP A 16 28.70 -5.92 -24.46
N VAL A 17 29.15 -4.73 -24.08
CA VAL A 17 28.25 -3.57 -23.84
C VAL A 17 27.50 -3.19 -25.12
N ALA A 18 28.22 -3.10 -26.24
CA ALA A 18 27.63 -2.82 -27.55
C ALA A 18 26.74 -3.97 -28.05
N ARG A 19 27.10 -5.23 -27.76
CA ARG A 19 26.25 -6.40 -28.09
C ARG A 19 24.94 -6.40 -27.32
N VAL A 20 24.97 -6.23 -26.00
CA VAL A 20 23.77 -6.17 -25.14
C VAL A 20 22.88 -5.00 -25.53
N HIS A 21 23.45 -3.80 -25.76
CA HIS A 21 22.70 -2.66 -26.31
C HIS A 21 21.98 -3.02 -27.61
N THR A 22 22.68 -3.64 -28.57
CA THR A 22 22.12 -4.00 -29.88
C THR A 22 20.99 -5.04 -29.74
N ILE A 23 21.17 -6.05 -28.88
CA ILE A 23 20.17 -7.11 -28.64
C ILE A 23 18.93 -6.53 -27.97
N CYS A 24 19.08 -5.80 -26.87
CA CYS A 24 17.93 -5.25 -26.13
C CYS A 24 17.16 -4.20 -26.94
N ALA A 25 17.86 -3.31 -27.67
CA ALA A 25 17.22 -2.33 -28.55
C ALA A 25 16.44 -3.01 -29.69
N SER A 26 17.06 -3.99 -30.37
CA SER A 26 16.40 -4.72 -31.46
C SER A 26 15.20 -5.52 -30.94
N ALA A 27 15.33 -6.17 -29.78
CA ALA A 27 14.24 -6.91 -29.15
C ALA A 27 13.07 -6.00 -28.79
N ALA A 28 13.31 -4.81 -28.22
CA ALA A 28 12.25 -3.87 -27.88
C ALA A 28 11.38 -3.53 -29.10
N PHE A 29 12.01 -3.04 -30.18
CA PHE A 29 11.31 -2.63 -31.39
C PHE A 29 10.66 -3.80 -32.16
N LEU A 30 11.33 -4.96 -32.24
CA LEU A 30 10.79 -6.14 -32.94
C LEU A 30 9.65 -6.82 -32.18
N CYS A 31 9.72 -6.90 -30.84
CA CYS A 31 8.62 -7.45 -30.03
C CYS A 31 7.40 -6.52 -30.06
N ALA A 32 7.59 -5.20 -29.98
CA ALA A 32 6.50 -4.23 -30.13
C ALA A 32 5.79 -4.40 -31.49
N LEU A 33 6.56 -4.45 -32.59
CA LEU A 33 6.01 -4.63 -33.93
C LEU A 33 5.30 -5.98 -34.09
N ALA A 34 5.88 -7.08 -33.63
CA ALA A 34 5.26 -8.41 -33.75
C ALA A 34 3.93 -8.52 -32.97
N VAL A 35 3.85 -7.91 -31.78
CA VAL A 35 2.64 -7.91 -30.95
C VAL A 35 1.58 -6.94 -31.52
N GLY A 36 1.97 -5.72 -31.90
CA GLY A 36 1.04 -4.77 -32.52
C GLY A 36 0.47 -5.24 -33.85
N LEU A 37 1.28 -5.87 -34.71
CA LEU A 37 0.82 -6.47 -35.97
C LEU A 37 -0.10 -7.70 -35.77
N SER A 38 -0.03 -8.40 -34.63
CA SER A 38 -0.84 -9.59 -34.38
C SER A 38 -2.12 -9.31 -33.58
N LEU A 39 -2.12 -8.32 -32.68
CA LEU A 39 -3.28 -7.98 -31.85
C LEU A 39 -4.05 -6.76 -32.36
N HIS A 40 -3.33 -5.71 -32.82
CA HIS A 40 -3.91 -4.37 -33.00
C HIS A 40 -3.73 -3.77 -34.39
N TYR A 41 -3.37 -4.58 -35.40
CA TYR A 41 -3.03 -4.12 -36.77
C TYR A 41 -3.90 -2.97 -37.31
N LYS A 42 -5.23 -3.16 -37.35
CA LYS A 42 -6.18 -2.15 -37.87
C LYS A 42 -6.25 -0.85 -37.03
N LYS A 43 -5.81 -0.88 -35.78
CA LYS A 43 -5.70 0.29 -34.90
C LYS A 43 -4.38 1.03 -35.17
N ILE A 44 -3.24 0.33 -35.17
CA ILE A 44 -1.90 0.94 -35.30
C ILE A 44 -1.56 1.46 -36.71
N VAL A 45 -2.32 1.07 -37.74
CA VAL A 45 -2.24 1.68 -39.10
C VAL A 45 -3.23 2.84 -39.32
N LYS A 46 -4.09 3.15 -38.34
CA LYS A 46 -5.06 4.25 -38.44
C LYS A 46 -4.39 5.57 -38.04
N ASN A 47 -4.54 6.60 -38.86
CA ASN A 47 -4.07 7.96 -38.57
C ASN A 47 -5.22 8.98 -38.73
N GLY A 48 -4.92 10.28 -38.55
CA GLY A 48 -5.90 11.38 -38.64
C GLY A 48 -6.38 11.76 -40.05
N VAL A 49 -5.93 11.04 -41.09
CA VAL A 49 -6.27 11.26 -42.51
C VAL A 49 -6.93 10.02 -43.13
N ALA A 50 -6.41 8.84 -42.82
CA ALA A 50 -6.86 7.56 -43.37
C ALA A 50 -6.54 6.38 -42.43
N GLY A 51 -6.99 5.19 -42.82
CA GLY A 51 -6.62 3.92 -42.17
C GLY A 51 -6.60 2.79 -43.18
N TRP A 52 -6.72 1.55 -42.70
CA TRP A 52 -6.84 0.38 -43.58
C TRP A 52 -8.07 0.49 -44.51
N PRO A 53 -7.95 0.24 -45.84
CA PRO A 53 -6.81 -0.34 -46.55
C PRO A 53 -5.81 0.67 -47.15
N GLN A 54 -6.07 1.98 -47.13
CA GLN A 54 -5.16 2.98 -47.73
C GLN A 54 -3.84 3.08 -46.96
N GLU A 55 -3.89 2.91 -45.64
CA GLU A 55 -2.73 2.83 -44.75
C GLU A 55 -2.55 1.39 -44.26
N TRP A 56 -1.34 0.84 -44.44
CA TRP A 56 -1.07 -0.59 -44.29
C TRP A 56 0.25 -0.91 -43.59
N TRP A 57 1.11 0.08 -43.31
CA TRP A 57 2.28 -0.09 -42.45
C TRP A 57 2.26 0.89 -41.27
N PRO A 58 2.39 0.41 -40.02
CA PRO A 58 2.28 1.27 -38.85
C PRO A 58 3.55 2.11 -38.64
N SER A 59 3.37 3.33 -38.14
CA SER A 59 4.47 4.16 -37.64
C SER A 59 5.08 3.58 -36.36
N VAL A 60 6.35 3.90 -36.10
CA VAL A 60 7.06 3.55 -34.86
C VAL A 60 6.27 4.05 -33.65
N SER A 61 5.92 5.34 -33.57
CA SER A 61 5.24 5.92 -32.40
C SER A 61 3.91 5.22 -32.06
N ALA A 62 3.05 4.99 -33.06
CA ALA A 62 1.79 4.24 -32.85
C ALA A 62 2.01 2.78 -32.40
N THR A 63 3.08 2.14 -32.89
CA THR A 63 3.42 0.75 -32.54
C THR A 63 3.96 0.61 -31.10
N ILE A 64 4.59 1.67 -30.57
CA ILE A 64 5.21 1.65 -29.24
C ILE A 64 4.38 2.36 -28.16
N GLY A 65 3.41 3.19 -28.55
CA GLY A 65 2.74 4.13 -27.65
C GLY A 65 1.25 3.92 -27.40
N ASP A 66 0.50 3.40 -28.37
CA ASP A 66 -0.96 3.58 -28.34
C ASP A 66 -1.75 2.46 -27.64
N TRP A 67 -1.21 1.23 -27.57
CA TRP A 67 -1.97 0.06 -27.12
C TRP A 67 -1.19 -0.88 -26.18
N TYR A 68 -1.92 -1.45 -25.22
CA TYR A 68 -1.47 -2.57 -24.39
C TYR A 68 -1.78 -3.90 -25.10
N PRO A 69 -0.89 -4.90 -25.11
CA PRO A 69 0.34 -5.02 -24.31
C PRO A 69 1.65 -4.58 -25.00
N GLU A 70 1.66 -4.22 -26.28
CA GLU A 70 2.87 -3.88 -27.02
C GLU A 70 3.65 -2.68 -26.42
N ARG A 71 2.95 -1.64 -25.95
CA ARG A 71 3.53 -0.50 -25.21
C ARG A 71 4.35 -0.96 -24.00
N ASN A 72 3.80 -1.88 -23.19
CA ASN A 72 4.45 -2.31 -21.95
C ASN A 72 5.66 -3.21 -22.22
N LEU A 73 5.55 -4.12 -23.21
CA LEU A 73 6.67 -4.96 -23.64
C LEU A 73 7.84 -4.13 -24.19
N PHE A 74 7.52 -3.10 -24.98
CA PHE A 74 8.50 -2.12 -25.45
C PHE A 74 9.18 -1.37 -24.29
N GLN A 75 8.39 -0.79 -23.39
CA GLN A 75 8.89 0.02 -22.26
C GLN A 75 9.81 -0.77 -21.32
N ILE A 76 9.56 -2.07 -21.12
CA ILE A 76 10.43 -2.96 -20.32
C ILE A 76 11.75 -3.24 -21.05
N LEU A 77 11.71 -3.60 -22.33
CA LEU A 77 12.91 -3.96 -23.11
C LEU A 77 13.81 -2.74 -23.40
N ILE A 78 13.22 -1.56 -23.59
CA ILE A 78 13.95 -0.31 -23.77
C ILE A 78 14.50 0.23 -22.43
N ALA A 79 13.84 -0.01 -21.29
CA ALA A 79 14.40 0.25 -19.96
C ALA A 79 15.70 -0.53 -19.74
N LEU A 80 15.71 -1.83 -20.08
CA LEU A 80 16.91 -2.68 -20.04
C LEU A 80 18.04 -2.21 -20.98
N THR A 81 17.69 -1.47 -22.04
CA THR A 81 18.65 -0.91 -23.00
C THR A 81 19.37 0.34 -22.45
N SER A 82 18.79 1.05 -21.47
CA SER A 82 19.30 2.33 -20.95
C SER A 82 20.73 2.24 -20.38
N GLY A 83 20.99 1.30 -19.48
CA GLY A 83 22.30 1.08 -18.85
C GLY A 83 23.41 0.77 -19.87
N PRO A 84 23.24 -0.23 -20.76
CA PRO A 84 24.14 -0.48 -21.89
C PRO A 84 24.38 0.75 -22.77
N ARG A 85 23.38 1.61 -22.96
CA ARG A 85 23.49 2.83 -23.77
C ARG A 85 24.36 3.91 -23.12
N PHE A 86 24.15 4.19 -21.83
CA PHE A 86 25.04 5.09 -21.08
C PHE A 86 26.47 4.54 -21.00
N ALA A 87 26.64 3.23 -20.79
CA ALA A 87 27.95 2.58 -20.78
C ALA A 87 28.65 2.68 -22.15
N LEU A 88 27.91 2.59 -23.27
CA LEU A 88 28.43 2.80 -24.62
C LEU A 88 28.90 4.24 -24.85
N VAL A 89 28.18 5.25 -24.33
CA VAL A 89 28.63 6.66 -24.37
C VAL A 89 29.90 6.86 -23.53
N PHE A 90 29.95 6.30 -22.32
CA PHE A 90 31.12 6.37 -21.43
C PHE A 90 32.36 5.68 -22.02
N LEU A 91 32.21 4.49 -22.60
CA LEU A 91 33.30 3.78 -23.29
C LEU A 91 33.80 4.55 -24.53
N TRP A 92 32.90 5.20 -25.28
CA TRP A 92 33.29 6.03 -26.40
C TRP A 92 34.05 7.30 -25.95
N TRP A 93 33.65 7.92 -24.84
CA TRP A 93 34.43 8.98 -24.18
C TRP A 93 35.81 8.50 -23.76
N PHE A 94 35.92 7.33 -23.12
CA PHE A 94 37.18 6.76 -22.66
C PHE A 94 38.17 6.54 -23.82
N VAL A 95 37.71 5.89 -24.89
CA VAL A 95 38.52 5.63 -26.11
C VAL A 95 38.97 6.92 -26.80
N THR A 96 38.12 7.95 -26.86
CA THR A 96 38.45 9.21 -27.54
C THR A 96 39.27 10.18 -26.67
N LYS A 97 39.07 10.20 -25.35
CA LYS A 97 39.78 11.07 -24.39
C LYS A 97 41.29 10.89 -24.44
N ALA A 98 41.76 9.65 -24.65
CA ALA A 98 43.18 9.31 -24.71
C ALA A 98 43.97 10.03 -25.82
N ARG A 99 43.30 10.57 -26.84
CA ARG A 99 43.94 11.33 -27.94
C ARG A 99 43.37 12.75 -28.11
N HIS A 100 42.09 12.97 -27.82
CA HIS A 100 41.40 14.24 -28.08
C HIS A 100 40.45 14.65 -26.93
N PRO A 101 40.97 15.05 -25.75
CA PRO A 101 40.17 15.23 -24.54
C PRO A 101 39.04 16.27 -24.67
N LYS A 102 39.27 17.39 -25.37
CA LYS A 102 38.22 18.43 -25.58
C LYS A 102 37.08 17.91 -26.49
N ALA A 103 37.42 17.20 -27.57
CA ALA A 103 36.43 16.64 -28.49
C ALA A 103 35.65 15.46 -27.85
N ALA A 104 36.35 14.62 -27.08
CA ALA A 104 35.74 13.54 -26.33
C ALA A 104 34.65 14.05 -25.38
N ALA A 105 34.91 15.14 -24.65
CA ALA A 105 33.92 15.77 -23.76
C ALA A 105 32.69 16.26 -24.53
N ALA A 106 32.86 16.99 -25.64
CA ALA A 106 31.75 17.49 -26.45
C ALA A 106 30.88 16.35 -27.04
N ILE A 107 31.51 15.30 -27.55
CA ILE A 107 30.81 14.13 -28.11
C ILE A 107 30.09 13.35 -27.00
N ALA A 108 30.68 13.24 -25.81
CA ALA A 108 30.06 12.58 -24.66
C ALA A 108 28.85 13.36 -24.14
N ILE A 109 28.95 14.68 -24.00
CA ILE A 109 27.81 15.55 -23.64
C ILE A 109 26.66 15.36 -24.64
N CYS A 110 26.96 15.39 -25.93
CA CYS A 110 25.94 15.16 -26.95
C CYS A 110 25.36 13.75 -26.93
N GLY A 111 26.18 12.72 -26.65
CA GLY A 111 25.72 11.34 -26.49
C GLY A 111 24.83 11.15 -25.26
N VAL A 112 25.10 11.87 -24.16
CA VAL A 112 24.24 11.91 -22.97
C VAL A 112 22.91 12.60 -23.29
N ILE A 113 22.92 13.78 -23.92
CA ILE A 113 21.69 14.49 -24.33
C ILE A 113 20.85 13.60 -25.24
N ARG A 114 21.44 13.02 -26.31
CA ARG A 114 20.80 12.01 -27.18
C ARG A 114 20.16 10.87 -26.37
N THR A 115 20.88 10.31 -25.39
CA THR A 115 20.40 9.17 -24.60
C THR A 115 19.22 9.56 -23.71
N VAL A 116 19.29 10.75 -23.07
CA VAL A 116 18.21 11.28 -22.22
C VAL A 116 16.98 11.65 -23.05
N SER A 117 17.14 12.37 -24.16
CA SER A 117 16.05 12.75 -25.07
C SER A 117 15.31 11.53 -25.61
N CYS A 118 16.01 10.41 -25.81
CA CYS A 118 15.37 9.16 -26.22
C CYS A 118 14.55 8.52 -25.10
N GLY A 119 15.13 8.26 -23.93
CA GLY A 119 14.44 7.49 -22.88
C GLY A 119 15.02 7.64 -21.48
N GLY A 120 15.52 8.83 -21.12
CA GLY A 120 16.02 9.10 -19.77
C GLY A 120 14.92 9.56 -18.82
N GLN A 121 14.71 8.82 -17.73
CA GLN A 121 14.26 9.39 -16.46
C GLN A 121 15.53 9.70 -15.65
N SER A 122 15.83 10.98 -15.41
CA SER A 122 17.16 11.38 -14.92
C SER A 122 17.34 11.22 -13.41
N LEU A 123 17.86 10.06 -13.00
CA LEU A 123 18.29 9.77 -11.62
C LEU A 123 19.44 10.71 -11.11
N LEU A 124 19.97 11.59 -11.97
CA LEU A 124 21.12 12.46 -11.68
C LEU A 124 20.80 13.97 -11.81
N ALA A 125 19.55 14.36 -12.08
CA ALA A 125 19.20 15.78 -12.29
C ALA A 125 19.29 16.65 -11.02
N HIS A 126 19.13 16.08 -9.83
CA HIS A 126 18.93 16.81 -8.56
C HIS A 126 20.13 17.61 -8.02
N ILE A 127 21.30 17.60 -8.68
CA ILE A 127 22.56 18.11 -8.09
C ILE A 127 23.13 19.36 -8.79
N ALA A 128 22.68 19.74 -10.00
CA ALA A 128 23.40 20.77 -10.79
C ALA A 128 22.58 21.84 -11.53
N LEU A 129 21.42 21.53 -12.13
CA LEU A 129 20.74 22.45 -13.05
C LEU A 129 19.20 22.42 -12.90
N PRO A 130 18.60 23.38 -12.15
CA PRO A 130 17.14 23.42 -11.91
C PRO A 130 16.27 23.62 -13.15
N PHE A 131 16.84 24.06 -14.28
CA PHE A 131 16.11 24.48 -15.49
C PHE A 131 15.83 23.34 -16.50
N LEU A 132 16.08 22.07 -16.13
CA LEU A 132 15.96 20.89 -17.02
C LEU A 132 15.00 19.82 -16.45
N SER A 133 14.08 20.21 -15.57
CA SER A 133 13.16 19.29 -14.88
C SER A 133 12.09 18.55 -15.72
N PRO A 134 11.60 19.01 -16.90
CA PRO A 134 10.47 18.35 -17.58
C PRO A 134 10.86 17.23 -18.57
N LEU A 135 12.16 16.97 -18.80
CA LEU A 135 12.61 16.12 -19.91
C LEU A 135 12.49 14.60 -19.61
N LYS A 136 11.27 14.05 -19.73
CA LYS A 136 10.99 12.61 -19.85
C LYS A 136 11.13 12.19 -21.33
N GLY A 137 12.10 11.35 -21.69
CA GLY A 137 12.40 11.02 -23.11
C GLY A 137 11.22 10.50 -23.96
N TRP A 138 11.26 10.73 -25.29
CA TRP A 138 10.14 10.51 -26.24
C TRP A 138 9.64 9.04 -26.35
N VAL A 139 10.42 8.09 -25.87
CA VAL A 139 10.06 6.66 -25.73
C VAL A 139 9.06 6.41 -24.58
N TYR A 140 8.99 7.31 -23.59
CA TYR A 140 8.13 7.20 -22.40
C TYR A 140 7.00 8.22 -22.36
N VAL A 141 7.16 9.38 -23.01
CA VAL A 141 6.05 10.29 -23.34
C VAL A 141 5.61 9.95 -24.74
N THR A 142 4.51 9.24 -24.90
CA THR A 142 4.00 8.83 -26.22
C THR A 142 3.23 9.98 -26.87
N SER A 143 3.08 9.94 -28.19
CA SER A 143 2.28 10.91 -28.95
C SER A 143 0.80 10.96 -28.54
N SER A 144 0.33 9.95 -27.79
CA SER A 144 -1.02 9.85 -27.24
C SER A 144 -1.11 10.32 -25.78
N ASP A 145 0.01 10.52 -25.08
CA ASP A 145 0.04 11.12 -23.74
C ASP A 145 0.29 12.64 -23.80
N ASP A 146 1.28 13.08 -24.59
CA ASP A 146 1.60 14.50 -24.86
C ASP A 146 2.34 14.62 -26.21
N HIS A 147 1.63 15.12 -27.23
CA HIS A 147 2.14 15.21 -28.61
C HIS A 147 3.26 16.25 -28.76
N ASP A 148 3.22 17.36 -28.01
CA ASP A 148 4.19 18.45 -28.17
C ASP A 148 5.53 18.10 -27.51
N VAL A 149 5.49 17.51 -26.31
CA VAL A 149 6.70 17.01 -25.63
C VAL A 149 7.33 15.84 -26.39
N HIS A 150 6.52 14.93 -26.95
CA HIS A 150 6.99 13.83 -27.80
C HIS A 150 7.78 14.35 -29.01
N ASP A 151 7.19 15.25 -29.81
CA ASP A 151 7.80 15.77 -31.04
C ASP A 151 9.08 16.59 -30.75
N VAL A 152 9.07 17.46 -29.73
CA VAL A 152 10.26 18.25 -29.35
C VAL A 152 11.44 17.35 -28.97
N LEU A 153 11.19 16.26 -28.23
CA LEU A 153 12.22 15.33 -27.80
C LEU A 153 12.70 14.40 -28.94
N MET A 154 11.80 13.99 -29.84
CA MET A 154 12.16 13.27 -31.07
C MET A 154 13.04 14.14 -31.99
N ILE A 155 12.69 15.41 -32.18
CA ILE A 155 13.48 16.36 -32.97
C ILE A 155 14.86 16.58 -32.32
N LEU A 156 14.91 16.83 -31.00
CA LEU A 156 16.16 16.98 -30.26
C LEU A 156 17.05 15.73 -30.39
N TYR A 157 16.45 14.53 -30.34
CA TYR A 157 17.14 13.27 -30.56
C TYR A 157 17.76 13.18 -31.97
N MET A 158 16.98 13.48 -33.02
CA MET A 158 17.47 13.48 -34.41
C MET A 158 18.56 14.53 -34.65
N VAL A 159 18.44 15.72 -34.05
CA VAL A 159 19.46 16.77 -34.11
C VAL A 159 20.76 16.34 -33.41
N CYS A 160 20.67 15.72 -32.23
CA CYS A 160 21.85 15.20 -31.52
C CYS A 160 22.52 14.00 -32.21
N ASN A 161 21.82 13.26 -33.07
CA ASN A 161 22.42 12.17 -33.85
C ASN A 161 23.50 12.68 -34.82
N LEU A 162 23.37 13.88 -35.40
CA LEU A 162 24.33 14.43 -36.35
C LEU A 162 25.75 14.61 -35.76
N PRO A 163 25.97 15.40 -34.69
CA PRO A 163 27.28 15.51 -34.04
C PRO A 163 27.73 14.19 -33.37
N TRP A 164 26.81 13.34 -32.88
CA TRP A 164 27.17 12.02 -32.34
C TRP A 164 27.77 11.11 -33.42
N MET A 165 27.14 10.99 -34.59
CA MET A 165 27.61 10.15 -35.69
C MET A 165 28.87 10.73 -36.34
N LEU A 166 28.89 12.03 -36.64
CA LEU A 166 30.05 12.70 -37.23
C LEU A 166 31.26 12.66 -36.28
N GLY A 167 31.07 12.90 -34.99
CA GLY A 167 32.10 12.75 -33.97
C GLY A 167 32.60 11.30 -33.86
N SER A 168 31.68 10.33 -33.85
CA SER A 168 32.01 8.90 -33.83
C SER A 168 32.81 8.45 -35.06
N ILE A 169 32.59 9.04 -36.24
CA ILE A 169 33.36 8.76 -37.46
C ILE A 169 34.74 9.43 -37.42
N SER A 170 34.78 10.74 -37.13
CA SER A 170 36.00 11.56 -37.18
C SER A 170 37.07 11.08 -36.20
N TYR A 171 36.67 10.70 -34.98
CA TYR A 171 37.59 10.29 -33.91
C TYR A 171 37.69 8.77 -33.73
N THR A 172 37.31 7.98 -34.75
CA THR A 172 37.61 6.53 -34.76
C THR A 172 39.14 6.31 -34.77
N PRO A 173 39.74 5.48 -33.89
CA PRO A 173 41.20 5.29 -33.83
C PRO A 173 41.83 4.82 -35.14
N GLN A 174 43.08 5.25 -35.38
CA GLN A 174 43.92 4.74 -36.46
C GLN A 174 44.13 3.22 -36.28
N GLY A 175 43.90 2.45 -37.35
CA GLY A 175 43.81 0.98 -37.33
C GLY A 175 42.43 0.45 -37.75
N TYR A 176 41.33 1.10 -37.32
CA TYR A 176 39.95 0.62 -37.58
C TYR A 176 39.35 1.16 -38.88
N HIS A 177 40.07 1.01 -40.01
CA HIS A 177 39.67 1.57 -41.31
C HIS A 177 38.31 1.03 -41.81
N GLU A 178 38.06 -0.27 -41.69
CA GLU A 178 36.80 -0.89 -42.11
C GLU A 178 35.61 -0.50 -41.21
N SER A 179 35.80 -0.34 -39.90
CA SER A 179 34.75 0.20 -39.01
C SER A 179 34.40 1.64 -39.42
N ARG A 180 35.40 2.50 -39.61
CA ARG A 180 35.19 3.89 -40.05
C ARG A 180 34.46 3.95 -41.41
N LYS A 181 34.77 3.06 -42.35
CA LYS A 181 34.10 2.94 -43.65
C LYS A 181 32.64 2.50 -43.50
N ARG A 182 32.36 1.46 -42.71
CA ARG A 182 30.99 0.97 -42.43
C ARG A 182 30.15 2.04 -41.72
N ARG A 183 30.70 2.70 -40.70
CA ARG A 183 30.06 3.84 -40.01
C ARG A 183 29.72 4.98 -40.96
N LYS A 184 30.60 5.35 -41.89
CA LYS A 184 30.32 6.34 -42.94
C LYS A 184 29.12 5.91 -43.80
N ILE A 185 29.09 4.66 -44.27
CA ILE A 185 27.98 4.14 -45.08
C ILE A 185 26.66 4.20 -44.31
N VAL A 186 26.64 3.70 -43.06
CA VAL A 186 25.41 3.71 -42.22
C VAL A 186 24.94 5.14 -41.91
N ALA A 187 25.85 6.06 -41.58
CA ALA A 187 25.48 7.46 -41.36
C ALA A 187 24.94 8.12 -42.65
N SER A 188 25.56 7.88 -43.81
CA SER A 188 25.03 8.38 -45.09
C SER A 188 23.64 7.82 -45.41
N LEU A 189 23.37 6.56 -45.05
CA LEU A 189 22.04 5.94 -45.20
C LEU A 189 21.00 6.44 -44.19
N PHE A 190 21.43 6.88 -42.99
CA PHE A 190 20.57 7.54 -42.01
C PHE A 190 20.19 8.96 -42.51
N PHE A 191 21.17 9.82 -42.80
CA PHE A 191 20.89 11.20 -43.23
C PHE A 191 20.27 11.26 -44.64
N GLY A 192 20.57 10.30 -45.52
CA GLY A 192 19.93 10.18 -46.84
C GLY A 192 18.46 9.76 -46.79
N ALA A 193 17.98 9.19 -45.68
CA ALA A 193 16.57 8.86 -45.47
C ALA A 193 15.73 10.05 -44.98
N LEU A 194 16.34 11.11 -44.43
CA LEU A 194 15.61 12.27 -43.91
C LEU A 194 14.87 13.07 -45.00
N PRO A 195 15.45 13.41 -46.17
CA PRO A 195 14.72 14.15 -47.21
C PRO A 195 13.44 13.47 -47.72
N PRO A 196 13.43 12.16 -48.08
CA PRO A 196 12.18 11.50 -48.49
C PRO A 196 11.20 11.35 -47.31
N MET A 197 11.68 11.10 -46.08
CA MET A 197 10.81 11.06 -44.90
C MET A 197 10.07 12.39 -44.69
N ILE A 198 10.79 13.52 -44.73
CA ILE A 198 10.22 14.87 -44.59
C ILE A 198 9.21 15.16 -45.72
N TYR A 199 9.53 14.75 -46.95
CA TYR A 199 8.62 14.88 -48.10
C TYR A 199 7.30 14.11 -47.90
N PHE A 200 7.36 12.85 -47.43
CA PHE A 200 6.15 12.06 -47.14
C PHE A 200 5.39 12.59 -45.91
N PHE A 201 6.09 13.09 -44.88
CA PHE A 201 5.49 13.77 -43.73
C PHE A 201 4.68 15.00 -44.15
N ILE A 202 5.22 15.85 -45.03
CA ILE A 202 4.51 17.01 -45.59
C ILE A 202 3.29 16.56 -46.42
N ARG A 203 3.43 15.50 -47.24
CA ARG A 203 2.29 14.94 -47.99
C ARG A 203 1.17 14.41 -47.08
N HIS A 204 1.52 13.85 -45.91
CA HIS A 204 0.55 13.41 -44.91
C HIS A 204 -0.06 14.58 -44.11
N LYS A 205 0.74 15.32 -43.32
CA LYS A 205 0.23 16.35 -42.38
C LYS A 205 -0.36 17.57 -43.10
N VAL A 206 0.29 18.06 -44.15
CA VAL A 206 -0.10 19.32 -44.84
C VAL A 206 -1.04 19.05 -46.02
N GLN A 207 -0.68 18.11 -46.90
CA GLN A 207 -1.46 17.84 -48.12
C GLN A 207 -2.58 16.79 -47.91
N ARG A 208 -2.64 16.15 -46.73
CA ARG A 208 -3.67 15.15 -46.34
C ARG A 208 -3.90 14.04 -47.37
N ILE A 209 -2.83 13.56 -48.00
CA ILE A 209 -2.88 12.50 -49.02
C ILE A 209 -2.94 11.13 -48.33
N PRO A 210 -3.99 10.30 -48.54
CA PRO A 210 -4.05 8.93 -48.01
C PRO A 210 -2.92 8.05 -48.53
N GLY A 211 -2.36 7.18 -47.69
CA GLY A 211 -1.25 6.28 -48.02
C GLY A 211 0.13 6.94 -47.98
N ALA A 212 0.21 8.26 -47.80
CA ALA A 212 1.48 8.96 -47.61
C ALA A 212 2.11 8.65 -46.23
N TYR A 213 1.30 8.30 -45.23
CA TYR A 213 1.80 7.99 -43.89
C TYR A 213 2.54 6.66 -43.86
N THR A 214 2.00 5.62 -44.48
CA THR A 214 2.67 4.32 -44.67
C THR A 214 4.08 4.49 -45.27
N HIS A 215 4.24 5.36 -46.27
CA HIS A 215 5.56 5.65 -46.87
C HIS A 215 6.50 6.39 -45.91
N TYR A 216 5.98 7.35 -45.12
CA TYR A 216 6.73 7.99 -44.03
C TYR A 216 7.22 6.97 -42.99
N SER A 217 6.33 6.08 -42.53
CA SER A 217 6.60 5.05 -41.52
C SER A 217 7.77 4.14 -41.92
N PHE A 218 7.90 3.76 -43.19
CA PHE A 218 9.05 2.95 -43.65
C PHE A 218 10.41 3.65 -43.43
N PHE A 219 10.49 4.97 -43.66
CA PHE A 219 11.72 5.71 -43.37
C PHE A 219 11.95 5.88 -41.87
N GLU A 220 10.90 6.08 -41.08
CA GLU A 220 10.95 6.16 -39.61
C GLU A 220 11.53 4.86 -39.00
N TRP A 221 11.00 3.69 -39.40
CA TRP A 221 11.57 2.38 -39.04
C TRP A 221 13.01 2.20 -39.52
N TRP A 222 13.34 2.67 -40.72
CA TRP A 222 14.71 2.62 -41.26
C TRP A 222 15.71 3.44 -40.43
N LEU A 223 15.33 4.64 -39.95
CA LEU A 223 16.18 5.45 -39.07
C LEU A 223 16.52 4.71 -37.78
N ILE A 224 15.55 4.02 -37.15
CA ILE A 224 15.78 3.21 -35.95
C ILE A 224 16.77 2.07 -36.24
N VAL A 225 16.58 1.32 -37.34
CA VAL A 225 17.47 0.23 -37.75
C VAL A 225 18.89 0.74 -38.04
N ALA A 226 19.02 1.84 -38.79
CA ALA A 226 20.31 2.43 -39.12
C ALA A 226 21.05 2.98 -37.88
N ASP A 227 20.32 3.52 -36.90
CA ASP A 227 20.92 4.02 -35.66
C ASP A 227 21.41 2.90 -34.73
N ILE A 228 20.60 1.84 -34.55
CA ILE A 228 21.01 0.64 -33.80
C ILE A 228 22.23 0.00 -34.48
N ALA A 229 22.22 -0.09 -35.82
CA ALA A 229 23.37 -0.58 -36.58
C ALA A 229 24.62 0.30 -36.38
N PHE A 230 24.49 1.63 -36.37
CA PHE A 230 25.60 2.56 -36.17
C PHE A 230 26.28 2.39 -34.80
N ASP A 231 25.49 2.20 -33.74
CA ASP A 231 26.02 1.97 -32.39
C ASP A 231 26.55 0.53 -32.22
N SER A 232 25.97 -0.48 -32.90
CA SER A 232 26.48 -1.87 -32.88
C SER A 232 27.93 -1.98 -33.38
N LEU A 233 28.33 -1.13 -34.34
CA LEU A 233 29.67 -1.10 -34.92
C LEU A 233 30.75 -0.70 -33.89
N LYS A 234 30.39 -0.09 -32.76
CA LYS A 234 31.32 0.22 -31.64
C LYS A 234 31.87 -1.03 -30.94
N SER A 235 31.25 -2.20 -31.14
CA SER A 235 31.76 -3.48 -30.63
C SER A 235 33.16 -3.84 -31.17
N ALA A 236 33.55 -3.33 -32.34
CA ALA A 236 34.87 -3.58 -32.93
C ALA A 236 35.99 -2.85 -32.15
N GLU A 237 35.82 -1.57 -31.83
CA GLU A 237 36.80 -0.80 -31.05
C GLU A 237 36.78 -1.19 -29.58
N PHE A 238 35.59 -1.46 -29.02
CA PHE A 238 35.45 -1.93 -27.64
C PHE A 238 36.03 -3.34 -27.41
N SER A 239 36.33 -4.10 -28.46
CA SER A 239 37.03 -5.39 -28.35
C SER A 239 38.48 -5.23 -27.84
N ALA A 240 39.09 -4.05 -28.02
CA ALA A 240 40.43 -3.73 -27.52
C ALA A 240 40.43 -3.06 -26.13
N VAL A 241 39.28 -3.08 -25.42
CA VAL A 241 39.16 -2.50 -24.06
C VAL A 241 38.65 -3.57 -23.11
N GLU A 242 39.45 -3.91 -22.10
CA GLU A 242 39.06 -4.81 -21.01
C GLU A 242 38.69 -4.01 -19.75
N ILE A 243 37.61 -4.41 -19.10
CA ILE A 243 37.21 -3.88 -17.80
C ILE A 243 37.54 -4.94 -16.75
N SER A 244 38.50 -4.63 -15.85
CA SER A 244 38.81 -5.49 -14.70
C SER A 244 38.19 -4.92 -13.42
N VAL A 245 37.23 -5.62 -12.84
CA VAL A 245 36.72 -5.31 -11.49
C VAL A 245 37.59 -6.04 -10.48
N ARG A 246 38.27 -5.28 -9.62
CA ARG A 246 39.14 -5.78 -8.55
C ARG A 246 38.56 -5.39 -7.20
N THR A 247 38.54 -6.32 -6.24
CA THR A 247 38.19 -6.01 -4.85
C THR A 247 39.37 -5.35 -4.14
N VAL A 248 39.35 -4.02 -4.03
CA VAL A 248 40.29 -3.30 -3.17
C VAL A 248 39.96 -3.61 -1.71
N GLY A 249 40.90 -4.27 -1.01
CA GLY A 249 40.78 -4.53 0.41
C GLY A 249 40.92 -3.23 1.23
N SER A 250 40.19 -3.14 2.34
CA SER A 250 40.25 -1.98 3.23
C SER A 250 41.54 -1.97 4.07
N SER A 251 42.66 -1.57 3.46
CA SER A 251 43.92 -1.30 4.16
C SER A 251 44.70 -0.18 3.46
N SER A 252 44.79 0.97 4.12
CA SER A 252 45.68 2.12 3.86
C SER A 252 45.73 2.70 2.43
N ALA A 253 45.31 3.95 2.30
CA ALA A 253 45.63 4.75 1.11
C ALA A 253 47.10 5.21 1.18
N GLU A 254 47.97 4.53 0.44
CA GLU A 254 49.33 5.00 0.17
C GLU A 254 49.49 5.26 -1.33
N ILE A 255 50.04 6.42 -1.70
CA ILE A 255 50.04 6.91 -3.08
C ILE A 255 51.27 6.36 -3.81
N GLU A 256 51.10 5.18 -4.41
CA GLU A 256 52.14 4.55 -5.23
C GLU A 256 52.43 5.40 -6.48
N LYS A 257 53.60 6.05 -6.52
CA LYS A 257 54.06 6.81 -7.69
C LYS A 257 54.49 5.84 -8.80
N PRO A 258 54.21 6.14 -10.08
CA PRO A 258 54.63 5.29 -11.19
C PRO A 258 56.15 5.40 -11.41
N THR A 259 56.89 4.35 -11.04
CA THR A 259 58.32 4.21 -11.35
C THR A 259 58.50 3.68 -12.77
N MET A 260 59.30 4.38 -13.57
CA MET A 260 59.64 3.98 -14.95
C MET A 260 60.62 2.78 -14.95
N PRO A 261 60.53 1.86 -15.92
CA PRO A 261 61.52 0.78 -16.07
C PRO A 261 62.86 1.34 -16.61
N GLY A 262 63.98 0.98 -15.98
CA GLY A 262 65.29 1.50 -16.35
C GLY A 262 66.45 0.53 -16.09
N SER A 263 67.12 0.14 -17.18
CA SER A 263 68.44 -0.49 -17.32
C SER A 263 68.79 -1.76 -16.53
N GLU A 264 69.36 -2.71 -17.25
CA GLU A 264 70.23 -3.76 -16.70
C GLU A 264 71.56 -3.16 -16.21
N ALA A 265 72.18 -3.82 -15.22
CA ALA A 265 73.61 -3.73 -14.89
C ALA A 265 74.06 -5.04 -14.19
N ARG A 266 75.35 -5.37 -14.26
CA ARG A 266 75.97 -6.63 -13.75
C ARG A 266 76.96 -6.34 -12.61
N ALA A 267 77.40 -7.41 -11.94
CA ALA A 267 78.60 -7.51 -11.08
C ALA A 267 78.53 -6.75 -9.73
N ASP A 268 79.12 -7.20 -8.62
CA ASP A 268 79.82 -8.46 -8.26
C ASP A 268 79.47 -8.83 -6.80
N LEU A 269 79.24 -10.08 -6.36
CA LEU A 269 80.12 -11.27 -6.17
C LEU A 269 80.81 -11.31 -4.77
N VAL A 270 81.20 -12.52 -4.30
CA VAL A 270 81.96 -12.85 -3.05
C VAL A 270 81.14 -12.77 -1.73
N GLN A 271 80.57 -13.89 -1.23
CA GLN A 271 81.11 -14.86 -0.21
C GLN A 271 81.06 -14.36 1.27
N LEU A 272 80.93 -15.18 2.34
CA LEU A 272 80.92 -16.65 2.51
C LEU A 272 80.09 -17.11 3.76
N SER A 273 79.74 -18.40 3.80
CA SER A 273 79.65 -19.29 4.99
C SER A 273 78.68 -19.09 6.19
N THR A 274 77.65 -19.95 6.18
CA THR A 274 77.31 -20.98 7.22
C THR A 274 76.99 -20.66 8.70
N LYS A 275 75.88 -21.29 9.14
CA LYS A 275 75.66 -22.07 10.39
C LYS A 275 75.38 -21.37 11.74
N SER A 276 74.07 -21.27 12.03
CA SER A 276 73.33 -22.05 13.07
C SER A 276 73.76 -22.10 14.55
N VAL A 277 72.73 -22.26 15.42
CA VAL A 277 72.71 -22.77 16.82
C VAL A 277 72.53 -21.69 17.92
N GLU A 278 71.27 -21.57 18.38
CA GLU A 278 70.85 -21.17 19.74
C GLU A 278 71.16 -22.28 20.78
N PRO A 279 71.00 -22.10 22.12
CA PRO A 279 70.79 -20.88 22.93
C PRO A 279 71.73 -20.80 24.18
N LYS A 280 71.67 -19.70 24.96
CA LYS A 280 71.36 -19.74 26.42
C LYS A 280 71.37 -18.39 27.17
N VAL A 281 70.22 -18.10 27.78
CA VAL A 281 69.95 -17.61 29.16
C VAL A 281 71.16 -17.42 30.12
N LEU A 282 71.34 -16.24 30.75
CA LEU A 282 70.97 -15.94 32.18
C LEU A 282 71.60 -14.64 32.77
N SER A 283 70.82 -13.91 33.59
CA SER A 283 71.15 -12.99 34.73
C SER A 283 72.34 -11.98 34.73
N ALA A 284 71.99 -10.68 34.85
CA ALA A 284 72.43 -9.71 35.87
C ALA A 284 71.50 -8.46 35.75
N VAL A 285 70.95 -7.75 36.76
CA VAL A 285 71.38 -7.34 38.12
C VAL A 285 72.53 -6.32 38.03
N THR A 286 72.29 -5.00 38.04
CA THR A 286 71.89 -4.21 39.25
C THR A 286 71.24 -2.85 38.86
N GLN A 287 70.67 -2.16 39.84
CA GLN A 287 70.03 -0.83 39.79
C GLN A 287 70.99 0.31 39.40
N GLU A 288 70.43 1.44 38.95
CA GLU A 288 70.81 2.75 39.49
C GLU A 288 69.63 3.74 39.49
N ARG A 289 69.79 4.85 40.21
CA ARG A 289 68.83 5.98 40.44
C ARG A 289 69.27 7.20 39.61
N GLU A 290 68.55 8.31 39.44
CA GLU A 290 67.21 8.78 39.84
C GLU A 290 66.64 9.53 38.58
N SER A 291 65.73 10.52 38.50
CA SER A 291 64.87 11.32 39.41
C SER A 291 63.71 11.95 38.60
N ASP A 292 62.70 12.43 39.32
CA ASP A 292 61.72 13.48 39.00
C ASP A 292 61.34 13.82 37.55
N SER A 293 60.11 13.46 37.19
CA SER A 293 59.08 14.51 37.02
C SER A 293 57.66 13.97 37.22
N SER A 294 56.80 14.80 37.82
CA SER A 294 55.40 14.51 38.15
C SER A 294 54.52 14.40 36.89
N MET A 295 53.53 13.49 36.78
CA MET A 295 52.32 13.47 37.61
C MET A 295 51.52 12.15 37.47
N ILE A 296 50.66 11.89 38.47
CA ILE A 296 49.66 10.82 38.44
C ILE A 296 48.51 11.21 37.49
N ASN A 297 48.51 10.65 36.29
CA ASN A 297 47.31 10.59 35.43
C ASN A 297 46.50 9.32 35.73
N THR A 298 45.91 9.25 36.93
CA THR A 298 44.69 8.47 37.14
C THR A 298 43.63 9.04 36.21
N THR A 299 43.37 8.37 35.09
CA THR A 299 42.32 8.76 34.15
C THR A 299 40.99 8.81 34.89
N SER A 300 40.49 10.03 35.08
CA SER A 300 39.28 10.28 35.85
C SER A 300 38.13 9.49 35.23
N ARG A 301 37.64 8.47 35.95
CA ARG A 301 36.43 7.75 35.59
C ARG A 301 35.23 8.67 35.83
N THR A 302 35.05 9.62 34.92
CA THR A 302 33.96 10.58 34.90
C THR A 302 32.66 9.81 35.09
N ARG A 303 31.93 10.15 36.15
CA ARG A 303 30.56 9.66 36.32
C ARG A 303 29.79 10.15 35.10
N PRO A 304 29.17 9.27 34.29
CA PRO A 304 28.34 9.74 33.18
C PRO A 304 27.28 10.69 33.72
N GLY A 305 26.96 11.73 32.96
CA GLY A 305 25.99 12.73 33.39
C GLY A 305 24.65 12.08 33.75
N LEU A 306 23.85 12.69 34.64
CA LEU A 306 22.55 12.13 35.02
C LEU A 306 21.71 11.78 33.78
N VAL A 307 21.67 12.72 32.81
CA VAL A 307 21.04 12.56 31.48
C VAL A 307 21.62 11.37 30.71
N GLU A 308 22.94 11.25 30.61
CA GLU A 308 23.64 10.18 29.90
C GLU A 308 23.37 8.79 30.51
N SER A 309 23.40 8.69 31.83
CA SER A 309 23.09 7.47 32.58
C SER A 309 21.62 7.04 32.45
N LEU A 310 20.70 7.99 32.28
CA LEU A 310 19.28 7.73 32.00
C LEU A 310 19.07 7.33 30.53
N PHE A 311 19.72 8.02 29.58
CA PHE A 311 19.59 7.81 28.14
C PHE A 311 20.09 6.44 27.70
N PHE A 312 21.20 5.97 28.29
CA PHE A 312 21.72 4.61 28.09
C PHE A 312 21.18 3.56 29.07
N SER A 313 20.16 3.91 29.86
CA SER A 313 19.56 2.94 30.79
C SER A 313 18.92 1.76 30.04
N PRO A 314 18.97 0.53 30.59
CA PRO A 314 18.29 -0.63 29.98
C PRO A 314 16.77 -0.50 29.87
N VAL A 315 16.17 0.53 30.49
CA VAL A 315 14.75 0.87 30.32
C VAL A 315 14.57 1.79 29.12
N ALA A 316 15.36 2.85 28.98
CA ALA A 316 15.34 3.74 27.81
C ALA A 316 15.57 2.96 26.50
N THR A 317 16.53 2.04 26.48
CA THR A 317 16.79 1.15 25.34
C THR A 317 15.57 0.29 24.96
N TYR A 318 14.87 -0.26 25.97
CA TYR A 318 13.66 -1.06 25.73
C TYR A 318 12.49 -0.19 25.21
N VAL A 319 12.30 1.00 25.76
CA VAL A 319 11.27 1.95 25.30
C VAL A 319 11.55 2.43 23.87
N ALA A 320 12.82 2.72 23.54
CA ALA A 320 13.22 3.10 22.19
C ALA A 320 12.99 1.95 21.18
N ASP A 321 13.35 0.71 21.52
CA ASP A 321 13.11 -0.45 20.63
C ASP A 321 11.62 -0.79 20.46
N LEU A 322 10.82 -0.62 21.52
CA LEU A 322 9.36 -0.74 21.46
C LEU A 322 8.75 0.35 20.56
N TYR A 323 9.23 1.59 20.67
CA TYR A 323 8.73 2.71 19.88
C TYR A 323 9.14 2.61 18.40
N LEU A 324 10.38 2.20 18.10
CA LEU A 324 10.82 1.92 16.73
C LEU A 324 10.03 0.76 16.09
N SER A 325 9.67 -0.26 16.87
CA SER A 325 8.75 -1.31 16.40
C SER A 325 7.38 -0.72 16.01
N TYR A 326 6.77 0.07 16.90
CA TYR A 326 5.52 0.78 16.64
C TYR A 326 5.59 1.66 15.38
N CYS A 327 6.67 2.43 15.19
CA CYS A 327 6.90 3.21 13.96
C CYS A 327 6.90 2.31 12.71
N SER A 328 7.63 1.19 12.73
CA SER A 328 7.70 0.29 11.58
C SER A 328 6.34 -0.35 11.24
N TRP A 329 5.57 -0.80 12.25
CA TRP A 329 4.20 -1.28 12.03
C TRP A 329 3.27 -0.20 11.50
N SER A 330 3.43 1.05 11.95
CA SER A 330 2.65 2.19 11.46
C SER A 330 2.93 2.50 9.99
N VAL A 331 4.21 2.45 9.57
CA VAL A 331 4.60 2.66 8.17
C VAL A 331 4.16 1.50 7.27
N TYR A 332 4.30 0.25 7.74
CA TYR A 332 3.85 -0.93 6.99
C TYR A 332 2.32 -0.92 6.77
N THR A 333 1.54 -0.75 7.84
CA THR A 333 0.07 -0.71 7.77
C THR A 333 -0.47 0.44 6.91
N SER A 334 0.31 1.52 6.74
CA SER A 334 -0.06 2.66 5.89
C SER A 334 0.07 2.41 4.39
N LEU A 335 0.81 1.39 3.95
CA LEU A 335 1.09 1.16 2.53
C LEU A 335 -0.18 0.84 1.75
N ALA A 336 -0.96 -0.13 2.21
CA ALA A 336 -2.16 -0.59 1.50
C ALA A 336 -3.22 0.51 1.36
N ILE A 337 -3.43 1.33 2.40
CA ILE A 337 -4.40 2.43 2.38
C ILE A 337 -3.93 3.66 1.60
N SER A 338 -2.61 3.93 1.57
CA SER A 338 -2.05 4.99 0.71
C SER A 338 -2.05 4.61 -0.77
N LEU A 339 -2.05 3.30 -1.06
CA LEU A 339 -2.20 2.74 -2.39
C LEU A 339 -3.66 2.76 -2.85
N PHE A 340 -4.60 2.26 -2.03
CA PHE A 340 -5.96 1.98 -2.48
C PHE A 340 -6.74 3.22 -2.95
N TYR A 341 -6.34 4.42 -2.51
CA TYR A 341 -6.82 5.71 -3.03
C TYR A 341 -6.95 5.74 -4.55
N PHE A 342 -5.91 5.33 -5.28
CA PHE A 342 -5.87 5.37 -6.75
C PHE A 342 -6.87 4.37 -7.37
N ASN A 343 -6.99 3.20 -6.76
CA ASN A 343 -7.87 2.13 -7.23
C ASN A 343 -9.36 2.42 -7.03
N ILE A 344 -9.73 3.24 -6.04
CA ILE A 344 -11.10 3.76 -5.93
C ILE A 344 -11.32 4.82 -7.03
N TRP A 345 -10.47 5.86 -7.10
CA TRP A 345 -10.66 6.99 -8.01
C TRP A 345 -10.64 6.65 -9.51
N GLU A 346 -9.92 5.60 -9.91
CA GLU A 346 -9.91 5.10 -11.31
C GLU A 346 -10.81 3.86 -11.52
N LEU A 347 -11.51 3.38 -10.47
CA LEU A 347 -12.35 2.17 -10.46
C LEU A 347 -11.72 0.95 -11.16
N GLY A 348 -10.41 0.74 -10.96
CA GLY A 348 -9.64 -0.17 -11.80
C GLY A 348 -8.21 -0.43 -11.32
N VAL A 349 -7.43 -1.07 -12.20
CA VAL A 349 -6.02 -1.40 -11.96
C VAL A 349 -5.13 -0.32 -12.58
N THR A 350 -4.48 0.47 -11.72
CA THR A 350 -3.83 1.74 -12.08
C THR A 350 -2.33 1.60 -12.38
N GLY A 351 -1.74 0.43 -12.06
CA GLY A 351 -0.31 0.20 -12.06
C GLY A 351 0.39 0.69 -10.78
N SER A 352 -0.30 1.45 -9.93
CA SER A 352 0.21 1.86 -8.63
C SER A 352 0.40 0.67 -7.66
N GLU A 353 -0.27 -0.46 -7.90
CA GLU A 353 -0.21 -1.69 -7.10
C GLU A 353 1.18 -2.33 -7.06
N LEU A 354 2.06 -1.97 -8.00
CA LEU A 354 3.49 -2.26 -7.93
C LEU A 354 4.14 -1.72 -6.63
N ALA A 355 3.51 -0.75 -5.95
CA ALA A 355 3.85 -0.32 -4.60
C ALA A 355 3.90 -1.46 -3.58
N VAL A 356 3.07 -2.50 -3.70
CA VAL A 356 3.08 -3.67 -2.79
C VAL A 356 4.42 -4.45 -2.88
N ILE A 357 5.01 -4.47 -4.08
CA ILE A 357 6.29 -5.16 -4.37
C ILE A 357 7.48 -4.47 -3.66
N SER A 358 7.32 -3.23 -3.18
CA SER A 358 8.33 -2.50 -2.40
C SER A 358 8.87 -3.28 -1.20
N THR A 359 8.08 -4.20 -0.63
CA THR A 359 8.47 -5.03 0.51
C THR A 359 9.42 -6.19 0.16
N LEU A 360 9.56 -6.58 -1.13
CA LEU A 360 10.47 -7.65 -1.57
C LEU A 360 11.97 -7.30 -1.52
N THR A 361 12.35 -6.15 -0.96
CA THR A 361 13.73 -5.68 -0.87
C THR A 361 14.74 -6.59 -0.15
N PRO A 362 14.39 -7.58 0.70
CA PRO A 362 15.36 -8.55 1.20
C PRO A 362 16.13 -9.32 0.12
N PHE A 363 15.64 -9.37 -1.12
CA PHE A 363 16.41 -9.87 -2.28
C PHE A 363 17.81 -9.23 -2.38
N TRP A 364 17.92 -7.92 -2.15
CA TRP A 364 19.20 -7.19 -2.21
C TRP A 364 20.23 -7.67 -1.18
N LEU A 365 19.81 -8.30 -0.09
CA LEU A 365 20.71 -8.89 0.92
C LEU A 365 21.43 -10.17 0.42
N GLY A 366 21.09 -10.67 -0.76
CA GLY A 366 21.93 -11.62 -1.49
C GLY A 366 23.29 -11.02 -1.89
N ILE A 367 23.34 -9.73 -2.23
CA ILE A 367 24.58 -9.03 -2.59
C ILE A 367 25.42 -8.79 -1.35
N LYS A 368 26.59 -9.45 -1.27
CA LYS A 368 27.48 -9.41 -0.10
C LYS A 368 27.80 -7.98 0.35
N SER A 369 28.28 -7.12 -0.54
CA SER A 369 28.71 -5.76 -0.19
C SER A 369 27.55 -4.87 0.28
N PHE A 370 26.36 -5.03 -0.32
CA PHE A 370 25.16 -4.33 0.13
C PHE A 370 24.73 -4.80 1.52
N ARG A 371 24.67 -6.12 1.73
CA ARG A 371 24.36 -6.71 3.04
C ARG A 371 25.33 -6.22 4.11
N GLU A 372 26.63 -6.23 3.86
CA GLU A 372 27.65 -5.78 4.82
C GLU A 372 27.59 -4.26 5.10
N SER A 373 27.29 -3.45 4.08
CA SER A 373 27.06 -2.01 4.24
C SER A 373 25.83 -1.72 5.10
N VAL A 374 24.71 -2.36 4.81
CA VAL A 374 23.44 -2.07 5.49
C VAL A 374 23.34 -2.79 6.85
N SER A 375 24.01 -3.94 7.05
CA SER A 375 24.11 -4.59 8.36
C SER A 375 25.06 -3.89 9.32
N SER A 376 25.86 -2.91 8.88
CA SER A 376 26.60 -2.03 9.78
C SER A 376 25.65 -1.23 10.69
N HIS A 377 26.12 -0.82 11.87
CA HIS A 377 25.32 -0.04 12.83
C HIS A 377 24.90 1.33 12.26
N THR A 378 25.79 2.00 11.53
CA THR A 378 25.48 3.21 10.74
C THR A 378 24.46 2.91 9.64
N GLY A 379 24.61 1.80 8.92
CA GLY A 379 23.68 1.36 7.87
C GLY A 379 22.26 1.13 8.37
N GLN A 380 22.09 0.47 9.52
CA GLN A 380 20.79 0.27 10.14
C GLN A 380 20.21 1.57 10.71
N THR A 381 21.06 2.46 11.24
CA THR A 381 20.62 3.81 11.65
C THR A 381 20.06 4.59 10.46
N MET A 382 20.73 4.55 9.30
CA MET A 382 20.21 5.17 8.07
C MET A 382 18.95 4.47 7.54
N THR A 383 18.88 3.13 7.60
CA THR A 383 17.70 2.37 7.15
C THR A 383 16.48 2.72 8.01
N ARG A 384 16.65 2.80 9.34
CA ARG A 384 15.60 3.21 10.28
C ARG A 384 15.18 4.67 10.12
N ALA A 385 16.13 5.56 9.78
CA ALA A 385 15.79 6.91 9.36
C ALA A 385 14.89 6.90 8.11
N CYS A 386 15.22 6.10 7.09
CA CYS A 386 14.39 5.94 5.89
C CYS A 386 12.99 5.34 6.17
N VAL A 387 12.85 4.43 7.15
CA VAL A 387 11.53 3.99 7.61
C VAL A 387 10.76 5.16 8.24
N ILE A 388 11.40 5.94 9.11
CA ILE A 388 10.77 7.10 9.78
C ILE A 388 10.37 8.20 8.78
N LEU A 389 11.05 8.33 7.62
CA LEU A 389 10.60 9.22 6.53
C LEU A 389 9.17 8.88 6.06
N GLY A 390 8.73 7.63 6.12
CA GLY A 390 7.34 7.25 5.80
C GLY A 390 6.30 7.97 6.67
N MET A 391 6.62 8.21 7.95
CA MET A 391 5.77 8.99 8.86
C MET A 391 5.76 10.49 8.53
N THR A 392 6.75 11.00 7.78
CA THR A 392 6.82 12.42 7.38
C THR A 392 5.89 12.77 6.22
N ALA A 393 5.42 11.77 5.45
CA ALA A 393 4.59 11.98 4.27
C ALA A 393 3.21 12.61 4.56
N TYR A 394 2.79 12.68 5.83
CA TYR A 394 1.58 13.42 6.24
C TYR A 394 1.62 14.91 5.88
N ALA A 395 2.83 15.48 5.77
CA ALA A 395 3.07 16.87 5.40
C ALA A 395 2.98 17.13 3.88
N THR A 396 2.71 16.08 3.07
CA THR A 396 2.47 16.20 1.62
C THR A 396 0.97 16.13 1.37
N ASP A 397 0.41 17.17 0.76
CA ASP A 397 -1.02 17.23 0.38
C ASP A 397 -1.30 16.39 -0.88
N GLU A 398 -0.33 16.27 -1.79
CA GLU A 398 -0.40 15.44 -3.00
C GLU A 398 -0.42 13.93 -2.66
N PRO A 399 -1.46 13.17 -3.06
CA PRO A 399 -1.55 11.73 -2.80
C PRO A 399 -0.40 10.92 -3.42
N LEU A 400 0.03 11.29 -4.63
CA LEU A 400 1.06 10.57 -5.37
C LEU A 400 2.45 10.78 -4.74
N GLY A 401 2.80 12.02 -4.39
CA GLY A 401 3.99 12.33 -3.60
C GLY A 401 4.01 11.60 -2.25
N ARG A 402 2.86 11.50 -1.57
CA ARG A 402 2.70 10.73 -0.33
C ARG A 402 2.97 9.23 -0.56
N LEU A 403 2.37 8.62 -1.59
CA LEU A 403 2.59 7.21 -1.92
C LEU A 403 4.07 6.92 -2.23
N PHE A 404 4.77 7.76 -3.00
CA PHE A 404 6.20 7.56 -3.28
C PHE A 404 7.06 7.54 -2.01
N ILE A 405 6.80 8.42 -1.04
CA ILE A 405 7.53 8.45 0.23
C ILE A 405 7.23 7.19 1.06
N VAL A 406 5.97 6.76 1.11
CA VAL A 406 5.55 5.53 1.83
C VAL A 406 6.13 4.27 1.19
N VAL A 407 6.21 4.21 -0.14
CA VAL A 407 6.88 3.14 -0.91
C VAL A 407 8.37 3.09 -0.58
N PHE A 408 9.08 4.21 -0.61
CA PHE A 408 10.51 4.26 -0.25
C PHE A 408 10.76 3.84 1.21
N ALA A 409 9.88 4.25 2.14
CA ALA A 409 9.95 3.82 3.53
C ALA A 409 9.68 2.32 3.71
N ASN A 410 8.78 1.73 2.92
CA ASN A 410 8.53 0.28 2.92
C ASN A 410 9.69 -0.52 2.28
N MET A 411 10.36 0.03 1.26
CA MET A 411 11.61 -0.53 0.74
C MET A 411 12.70 -0.63 1.81
N ALA A 412 12.86 0.41 2.65
CA ALA A 412 13.77 0.39 3.79
C ALA A 412 13.32 -0.57 4.90
N LEU A 413 12.01 -0.62 5.19
CA LEU A 413 11.41 -1.48 6.21
C LEU A 413 11.65 -2.97 5.93
N GLY A 414 11.46 -3.42 4.68
CA GLY A 414 11.74 -4.80 4.29
C GLY A 414 13.18 -5.22 4.62
N ILE A 415 14.14 -4.31 4.42
CA ILE A 415 15.56 -4.53 4.74
C ILE A 415 15.82 -4.49 6.25
N ASP A 416 15.27 -3.52 6.99
CA ASP A 416 15.45 -3.44 8.45
C ASP A 416 14.90 -4.68 9.16
N TRP A 417 13.69 -5.13 8.81
CA TRP A 417 13.09 -6.34 9.36
C TRP A 417 13.97 -7.57 9.08
N ALA A 418 14.42 -7.75 7.83
CA ALA A 418 15.27 -8.88 7.46
C ALA A 418 16.63 -8.87 8.20
N ILE A 419 17.29 -7.72 8.36
CA ILE A 419 18.56 -7.61 9.10
C ILE A 419 18.36 -7.81 10.61
N THR A 420 17.32 -7.19 11.17
CA THR A 420 16.96 -7.26 12.59
C THR A 420 16.62 -8.69 13.03
N TRP A 421 15.90 -9.44 12.18
CA TRP A 421 15.47 -10.81 12.51
C TRP A 421 16.48 -11.88 12.13
N SER A 422 17.30 -11.69 11.08
CA SER A 422 18.38 -12.63 10.74
C SER A 422 19.53 -12.67 11.75
N GLY A 423 19.64 -11.67 12.64
CA GLY A 423 20.78 -11.55 13.55
C GLY A 423 22.07 -11.13 12.85
N LEU A 424 21.97 -10.45 11.69
CA LEU A 424 23.11 -9.86 10.99
C LEU A 424 23.66 -8.58 11.66
N ASN A 425 23.02 -8.11 12.74
CA ASN A 425 23.50 -7.01 13.57
C ASN A 425 24.15 -7.52 14.86
N ASP A 426 25.41 -7.14 15.11
CA ASP A 426 26.07 -7.33 16.41
C ASP A 426 25.28 -6.70 17.58
N HIS A 427 24.56 -5.59 17.33
CA HIS A 427 23.90 -4.78 18.36
C HIS A 427 22.45 -5.21 18.69
N ILE A 428 21.85 -6.18 17.97
CA ILE A 428 20.47 -6.62 18.21
C ILE A 428 20.40 -8.15 18.26
N ASN A 429 20.00 -8.69 19.42
CA ASN A 429 19.66 -10.10 19.57
C ASN A 429 18.23 -10.37 19.03
N PRO A 430 18.04 -11.21 18.00
CA PRO A 430 16.70 -11.50 17.46
C PRO A 430 15.73 -12.10 18.49
N ARG A 431 16.25 -12.79 19.52
CA ARG A 431 15.45 -13.39 20.60
C ARG A 431 14.81 -12.35 21.52
N ASP A 432 15.52 -11.24 21.74
CA ASP A 432 15.08 -10.13 22.58
C ASP A 432 14.23 -9.15 21.78
N ASN A 433 14.58 -8.98 20.51
CA ASN A 433 13.78 -8.22 19.55
C ASN A 433 12.40 -8.86 19.32
N SER A 434 12.27 -10.18 19.10
CA SER A 434 10.98 -10.75 18.65
C SER A 434 9.80 -10.55 19.61
N LEU A 435 10.04 -10.52 20.92
CA LEU A 435 9.01 -10.19 21.91
C LEU A 435 8.70 -8.68 21.96
N THR A 436 9.73 -7.84 21.82
CA THR A 436 9.60 -6.37 21.79
C THR A 436 8.89 -5.91 20.50
N PHE A 437 9.17 -6.61 19.39
CA PHE A 437 8.55 -6.37 18.10
C PHE A 437 7.05 -6.67 18.12
N ALA A 438 6.67 -7.85 18.65
CA ALA A 438 5.28 -8.22 18.87
C ALA A 438 4.55 -7.25 19.84
N ALA A 439 5.22 -6.75 20.89
CA ALA A 439 4.63 -5.74 21.77
C ALA A 439 4.37 -4.40 21.04
N GLY A 440 5.20 -4.03 20.06
CA GLY A 440 4.99 -2.85 19.22
C GLY A 440 3.78 -2.98 18.28
N PHE A 441 3.44 -4.19 17.83
CA PHE A 441 2.20 -4.45 17.10
C PHE A 441 0.95 -4.20 17.97
N ILE A 442 0.94 -4.74 19.19
CA ILE A 442 -0.16 -4.53 20.14
C ILE A 442 -0.27 -3.04 20.52
N LEU A 443 0.86 -2.34 20.67
CA LEU A 443 0.89 -0.89 20.90
C LEU A 443 0.33 -0.10 19.70
N ALA A 444 0.56 -0.55 18.46
CA ALA A 444 -0.04 0.05 17.27
C ALA A 444 -1.57 -0.11 17.28
N ASN A 445 -2.08 -1.31 17.56
CA ASN A 445 -3.52 -1.56 17.71
C ASN A 445 -4.12 -0.71 18.85
N LEU A 446 -3.48 -0.64 20.03
CA LEU A 446 -3.90 0.25 21.12
C LEU A 446 -3.97 1.73 20.68
N SER A 447 -2.98 2.20 19.91
CA SER A 447 -2.96 3.59 19.42
C SER A 447 -4.12 3.90 18.47
N LYS A 448 -4.49 2.93 17.62
CA LYS A 448 -5.68 3.01 16.77
C LYS A 448 -6.96 3.00 17.59
N MET A 449 -7.11 2.04 18.51
CA MET A 449 -8.27 1.95 19.39
C MET A 449 -8.47 3.25 20.19
N ALA A 450 -7.39 3.88 20.65
CA ALA A 450 -7.40 5.16 21.36
C ALA A 450 -7.77 6.37 20.48
N ASN A 451 -7.47 6.34 19.17
CA ASN A 451 -7.78 7.40 18.21
C ASN A 451 -8.74 6.91 17.12
N HIS A 452 -9.91 6.39 17.52
CA HIS A 452 -11.04 6.06 16.63
C HIS A 452 -10.66 5.19 15.41
N SER A 453 -9.95 4.09 15.68
CA SER A 453 -9.41 3.14 14.69
C SER A 453 -8.46 3.76 13.64
N ASN A 454 -7.92 4.95 13.89
CA ASN A 454 -6.87 5.59 13.10
C ASN A 454 -5.55 5.68 13.83
N ASN A 455 -4.46 5.27 13.18
CA ASN A 455 -3.15 5.35 13.80
C ASN A 455 -2.68 6.81 13.80
N PRO A 456 -2.40 7.43 14.96
CA PRO A 456 -2.11 8.86 15.05
C PRO A 456 -0.77 9.27 14.39
N VAL A 457 0.03 8.34 13.86
CA VAL A 457 1.26 8.63 13.09
C VAL A 457 1.20 8.17 11.62
N TRP A 458 0.01 7.90 11.08
CA TRP A 458 -0.16 7.54 9.66
C TRP A 458 -0.05 8.76 8.72
N PRO A 459 0.47 8.56 7.50
CA PRO A 459 0.63 9.62 6.50
C PRO A 459 -0.69 10.15 5.93
N ILE A 460 -1.79 9.40 6.04
CA ILE A 460 -3.13 9.86 5.61
C ILE A 460 -3.85 10.71 6.68
N VAL A 461 -3.26 10.86 7.87
CA VAL A 461 -3.89 11.53 9.02
C VAL A 461 -3.15 12.85 9.31
N ASP A 462 -3.87 13.93 9.60
CA ASP A 462 -3.31 15.23 9.94
C ASP A 462 -4.02 15.86 11.16
N SER A 463 -3.75 17.13 11.49
CA SER A 463 -4.40 17.79 12.62
C SER A 463 -5.93 18.01 12.46
N ARG A 464 -6.48 17.93 11.25
CA ARG A 464 -7.93 17.94 10.99
C ARG A 464 -8.53 16.56 11.30
N SER A 465 -7.81 15.49 10.95
CA SER A 465 -8.23 14.09 11.16
C SER A 465 -7.62 13.37 12.37
N GLY A 466 -7.08 14.11 13.34
CA GLY A 466 -6.66 13.59 14.66
C GLY A 466 -5.25 12.98 14.72
N GLY A 467 -4.36 13.38 13.81
CA GLY A 467 -2.98 12.93 13.72
C GLY A 467 -2.04 13.68 14.67
N TRP A 468 -1.23 12.92 15.41
CA TRP A 468 -0.20 13.40 16.33
C TRP A 468 1.21 13.33 15.70
N ASN A 469 1.29 13.28 14.37
CA ASN A 469 2.52 13.07 13.59
C ASN A 469 3.73 13.88 14.06
N LYS A 470 3.56 15.16 14.42
CA LYS A 470 4.65 16.02 14.94
C LYS A 470 5.29 15.46 16.21
N ILE A 471 4.46 15.01 17.16
CA ILE A 471 4.90 14.42 18.43
C ILE A 471 5.44 13.00 18.19
N GLY A 472 4.78 12.22 17.34
CA GLY A 472 5.24 10.87 16.98
C GLY A 472 6.60 10.86 16.28
N LEU A 473 6.82 11.80 15.36
CA LEU A 473 8.10 12.00 14.68
C LEU A 473 9.20 12.46 15.65
N PHE A 474 8.90 13.37 16.59
CA PHE A 474 9.85 13.78 17.62
C PHE A 474 10.29 12.60 18.50
N LEU A 475 9.34 11.77 18.95
CA LEU A 475 9.64 10.54 19.69
C LEU A 475 10.42 9.52 18.84
N ALA A 476 10.13 9.41 17.54
CA ALA A 476 10.86 8.54 16.61
C ALA A 476 12.31 8.99 16.43
N LEU A 477 12.56 10.29 16.31
CA LEU A 477 13.91 10.88 16.22
C LEU A 477 14.68 10.69 17.54
N LEU A 478 14.03 10.83 18.69
CA LEU A 478 14.66 10.52 19.99
C LEU A 478 15.02 9.02 20.10
N ALA A 479 14.11 8.11 19.74
CA ALA A 479 14.38 6.68 19.74
C ALA A 479 15.48 6.28 18.74
N LEU A 480 15.52 6.91 17.57
CA LEU A 480 16.58 6.75 16.58
C LEU A 480 17.93 7.27 17.08
N ALA A 481 17.98 8.44 17.72
CA ALA A 481 19.21 8.96 18.33
C ALA A 481 19.71 8.05 19.48
N GLN A 482 18.77 7.48 20.26
CA GLN A 482 19.08 6.50 21.30
C GLN A 482 19.64 5.19 20.72
N PHE A 483 19.19 4.77 19.53
CA PHE A 483 19.76 3.65 18.77
C PHE A 483 21.13 3.97 18.14
N ALA A 484 21.27 5.15 17.53
CA ALA A 484 22.48 5.65 16.89
C ALA A 484 23.65 5.87 17.86
N SER A 485 23.35 6.01 19.16
CA SER A 485 24.35 6.25 20.21
C SER A 485 24.78 4.97 20.95
N ARG A 486 24.25 3.78 20.60
CA ARG A 486 24.50 2.55 21.37
C ARG A 486 25.93 2.03 21.20
N PRO A 487 26.64 1.67 22.28
CA PRO A 487 27.93 0.99 22.17
C PRO A 487 27.76 -0.40 21.51
N ARG A 488 28.86 -0.94 20.99
CA ARG A 488 28.89 -2.30 20.42
C ARG A 488 28.59 -3.32 21.51
N ALA A 489 27.55 -4.13 21.30
CA ALA A 489 27.21 -5.21 22.22
C ALA A 489 28.29 -6.30 22.19
N THR A 490 28.37 -7.08 23.28
CA THR A 490 29.28 -8.24 23.36
C THR A 490 28.95 -9.26 22.28
N ALA A 491 29.99 -9.82 21.66
CA ALA A 491 29.90 -10.49 20.35
C ALA A 491 28.77 -11.54 20.22
N PRO A 492 28.10 -11.62 19.05
CA PRO A 492 27.03 -12.58 18.83
C PRO A 492 27.52 -14.02 18.97
N GLN A 493 26.71 -14.87 19.60
CA GLN A 493 26.91 -16.31 19.51
C GLN A 493 26.87 -16.71 18.03
N ARG A 494 27.89 -17.42 17.53
CA ARG A 494 27.91 -17.95 16.15
C ARG A 494 26.66 -18.79 15.93
N ILE A 495 25.73 -18.28 15.12
CA ILE A 495 24.59 -19.06 14.65
C ILE A 495 25.16 -20.16 13.75
N VAL A 496 25.12 -21.40 14.24
CA VAL A 496 25.49 -22.58 13.47
C VAL A 496 24.57 -22.66 12.27
N LYS A 497 25.13 -22.69 11.05
CA LYS A 497 24.34 -22.89 9.82
C LYS A 497 23.61 -24.22 9.91
N GLY A 498 22.29 -24.18 10.10
CA GLY A 498 21.43 -25.33 9.96
C GLY A 498 21.23 -25.73 8.50
N ASP A 499 20.72 -26.94 8.28
CA ASP A 499 20.39 -27.49 6.96
C ASP A 499 19.40 -26.59 6.18
N ASP A 500 19.83 -26.16 4.99
CA ASP A 500 19.10 -25.29 4.07
C ASP A 500 17.83 -25.93 3.48
N SER A 501 17.67 -27.26 3.54
CA SER A 501 16.58 -28.00 2.86
C SER A 501 15.15 -27.56 3.23
N ARG A 502 14.98 -26.89 4.38
CA ARG A 502 13.69 -26.41 4.93
C ARG A 502 13.67 -24.91 5.23
N THR A 503 14.52 -24.15 4.54
CA THR A 503 14.55 -22.68 4.60
C THR A 503 13.24 -22.06 4.10
N TRP A 504 12.63 -22.62 3.05
CA TRP A 504 11.34 -22.16 2.51
C TRP A 504 10.18 -22.25 3.51
N MET A 505 10.07 -23.36 4.26
CA MET A 505 9.01 -23.58 5.26
C MET A 505 9.01 -22.49 6.34
N SER A 506 10.19 -21.97 6.69
CA SER A 506 10.32 -20.89 7.67
C SER A 506 9.95 -19.52 7.12
N GLY A 507 10.14 -19.28 5.81
CA GLY A 507 9.68 -18.06 5.15
C GLY A 507 8.15 -18.06 5.05
N VAL A 508 7.58 -19.13 4.49
CA VAL A 508 6.12 -19.30 4.34
C VAL A 508 5.40 -19.24 5.69
N GLY A 509 5.92 -19.91 6.73
CA GLY A 509 5.34 -19.88 8.08
C GLY A 509 5.35 -18.51 8.75
N LEU A 510 6.45 -17.77 8.62
CA LEU A 510 6.51 -16.40 9.10
C LEU A 510 5.61 -15.47 8.27
N GLY A 511 5.51 -15.70 6.96
CA GLY A 511 4.65 -14.96 6.05
C GLY A 511 3.17 -15.11 6.39
N GLY A 512 2.67 -16.34 6.50
CA GLY A 512 1.30 -16.63 6.92
C GLY A 512 0.97 -16.06 8.30
N THR A 513 1.89 -16.17 9.27
CA THR A 513 1.68 -15.57 10.62
C THR A 513 1.63 -14.03 10.57
N THR A 514 2.46 -13.41 9.72
CA THR A 514 2.52 -11.93 9.58
C THR A 514 1.30 -11.41 8.82
N PHE A 515 0.84 -12.14 7.80
CA PHE A 515 -0.42 -11.87 7.12
C PHE A 515 -1.60 -11.96 8.09
N ALA A 516 -1.79 -13.09 8.80
CA ALA A 516 -2.89 -13.31 9.74
C ALA A 516 -3.02 -12.21 10.81
N LEU A 517 -1.88 -11.71 11.31
CA LEU A 517 -1.86 -10.60 12.25
C LEU A 517 -2.27 -9.28 11.58
N TYR A 518 -1.77 -8.99 10.37
CA TYR A 518 -2.15 -7.78 9.64
C TYR A 518 -3.62 -7.81 9.21
N SER A 519 -4.08 -8.87 8.54
CA SER A 519 -5.43 -9.00 7.98
C SER A 519 -6.53 -8.96 9.05
N LEU A 520 -6.30 -9.52 10.24
CA LEU A 520 -7.35 -9.70 11.26
C LEU A 520 -7.19 -8.85 12.53
N PHE A 521 -5.95 -8.52 12.93
CA PHE A 521 -5.64 -7.95 14.25
C PHE A 521 -4.92 -6.58 14.20
N ALA A 522 -4.83 -5.95 13.02
CA ALA A 522 -4.34 -4.58 12.90
C ALA A 522 -5.36 -3.51 13.35
N ASP A 523 -6.59 -3.90 13.69
CA ASP A 523 -7.48 -3.14 14.57
C ASP A 523 -8.16 -4.06 15.58
N SER A 524 -8.56 -3.51 16.72
CA SER A 524 -9.34 -4.21 17.74
C SER A 524 -10.79 -4.51 17.33
N GLY A 525 -11.36 -3.70 16.41
CA GLY A 525 -12.75 -3.80 15.99
C GLY A 525 -13.04 -4.83 14.90
N THR A 526 -12.05 -5.24 14.10
CA THR A 526 -12.27 -6.10 12.91
C THR A 526 -12.91 -7.45 13.25
N ILE A 527 -12.42 -8.16 14.29
CA ILE A 527 -13.03 -9.42 14.74
C ILE A 527 -14.46 -9.21 15.29
N VAL A 528 -14.72 -8.07 15.93
CA VAL A 528 -16.05 -7.73 16.45
C VAL A 528 -17.04 -7.55 15.28
N ALA A 529 -16.68 -6.70 14.32
CA ALA A 529 -17.47 -6.41 13.12
C ALA A 529 -17.74 -7.67 12.26
N TRP A 530 -16.80 -8.62 12.22
CA TRP A 530 -16.98 -9.89 11.52
C TRP A 530 -17.97 -10.83 12.23
N SER A 531 -18.02 -10.79 13.56
CA SER A 531 -18.90 -11.63 14.38
C SER A 531 -20.34 -11.10 14.50
N TRP A 532 -20.54 -9.79 14.34
CA TRP A 532 -21.78 -9.07 14.62
C TRP A 532 -22.92 -9.39 13.64
N THR A 533 -24.15 -9.56 14.16
CA THR A 533 -25.34 -9.93 13.38
C THR A 533 -26.47 -8.89 13.35
N GLY A 534 -26.32 -7.77 14.07
CA GLY A 534 -27.34 -6.72 14.18
C GLY A 534 -28.19 -6.79 15.46
N TYR A 535 -29.30 -6.06 15.45
CA TYR A 535 -30.27 -5.97 16.54
C TYR A 535 -31.46 -6.93 16.34
N PRO A 536 -32.06 -7.51 17.40
CA PRO A 536 -31.68 -7.38 18.81
C PRO A 536 -30.33 -8.04 19.12
N ALA A 537 -29.50 -7.34 19.91
CA ALA A 537 -28.10 -7.65 20.11
C ALA A 537 -27.88 -9.03 20.76
N LYS A 538 -27.41 -10.00 19.96
CA LYS A 538 -27.06 -11.37 20.41
C LYS A 538 -25.56 -11.57 20.64
N GLY A 539 -24.73 -10.71 20.06
CA GLY A 539 -23.27 -10.78 20.10
C GLY A 539 -22.60 -9.55 20.74
N PRO A 540 -21.27 -9.45 20.64
CA PRO A 540 -20.54 -8.24 21.02
C PRO A 540 -20.90 -7.10 20.07
N ILE A 541 -21.37 -5.98 20.63
CA ILE A 541 -21.64 -4.76 19.87
C ILE A 541 -20.30 -4.20 19.34
N PRO A 542 -20.22 -3.62 18.13
CA PRO A 542 -19.01 -2.98 17.56
C PRO A 542 -18.49 -1.73 18.32
N ASP A 543 -18.18 -1.88 19.61
CA ASP A 543 -17.88 -0.81 20.56
C ASP A 543 -16.40 -0.77 21.01
N VAL A 544 -16.08 0.13 21.95
CA VAL A 544 -14.71 0.27 22.49
C VAL A 544 -14.39 -0.82 23.54
N MET A 545 -15.39 -1.36 24.25
CA MET A 545 -15.18 -2.44 25.24
C MET A 545 -14.74 -3.74 24.57
N SER A 546 -15.43 -4.13 23.50
CA SER A 546 -15.10 -5.32 22.71
C SER A 546 -13.68 -5.20 22.12
N GLY A 547 -13.31 -3.99 21.67
CA GLY A 547 -11.94 -3.69 21.27
C GLY A 547 -10.91 -3.95 22.39
N ALA A 548 -11.16 -3.46 23.60
CA ALA A 548 -10.27 -3.66 24.74
C ALA A 548 -10.12 -5.14 25.16
N VAL A 549 -11.17 -5.96 24.98
CA VAL A 549 -11.11 -7.42 25.17
C VAL A 549 -10.23 -8.08 24.09
N THR A 550 -10.32 -7.65 22.83
CA THR A 550 -9.46 -8.14 21.75
C THR A 550 -7.99 -7.80 22.00
N VAL A 551 -7.67 -6.56 22.40
CA VAL A 551 -6.30 -6.17 22.80
C VAL A 551 -5.81 -7.00 23.99
N SER A 552 -6.69 -7.32 24.95
CA SER A 552 -6.36 -8.16 26.10
C SER A 552 -6.04 -9.61 25.72
N ALA A 553 -6.71 -10.19 24.73
CA ALA A 553 -6.39 -11.54 24.22
C ALA A 553 -5.02 -11.58 23.51
N LEU A 554 -4.68 -10.55 22.74
CA LEU A 554 -3.35 -10.39 22.14
C LEU A 554 -2.27 -10.27 23.23
N CYS A 555 -2.53 -9.50 24.29
CA CYS A 555 -1.64 -9.40 25.44
C CYS A 555 -1.45 -10.74 26.16
N ALA A 556 -2.52 -11.52 26.34
CA ALA A 556 -2.46 -12.85 26.93
C ALA A 556 -1.61 -13.82 26.08
N GLY A 557 -1.76 -13.80 24.75
CA GLY A 557 -0.94 -14.59 23.82
C GLY A 557 0.55 -14.28 23.93
N LEU A 558 0.91 -13.00 23.91
CA LEU A 558 2.32 -12.58 24.04
C LEU A 558 2.88 -12.81 25.47
N ALA A 559 2.05 -12.71 26.50
CA ALA A 559 2.41 -13.11 27.85
C ALA A 559 2.68 -14.63 27.95
N LEU A 560 1.90 -15.46 27.24
CA LEU A 560 2.11 -16.91 27.12
C LEU A 560 3.49 -17.22 26.50
N ALA A 561 3.84 -16.55 25.39
CA ALA A 561 5.15 -16.65 24.75
C ALA A 561 6.31 -16.19 25.65
N SER A 562 6.07 -15.20 26.51
CA SER A 562 7.04 -14.74 27.50
C SER A 562 7.28 -15.75 28.63
N SER A 563 6.32 -16.63 28.95
CA SER A 563 6.39 -17.54 30.09
C SER A 563 7.21 -18.79 29.80
N THR A 564 8.16 -19.11 30.69
CA THR A 564 9.03 -20.30 30.61
C THR A 564 8.31 -21.61 30.93
N SER A 565 7.20 -21.55 31.67
CA SER A 565 6.37 -22.73 31.95
C SER A 565 5.39 -22.97 30.80
N ALA A 566 4.74 -21.91 30.30
CA ALA A 566 3.75 -22.02 29.24
C ALA A 566 4.35 -22.25 27.84
N SER A 567 5.64 -21.95 27.61
CA SER A 567 6.30 -22.29 26.35
C SER A 567 6.25 -23.78 26.02
N ARG A 568 6.01 -24.68 26.97
CA ARG A 568 5.76 -26.11 26.68
C ARG A 568 4.46 -26.33 25.86
N VAL A 569 3.42 -25.54 26.14
CA VAL A 569 2.13 -25.58 25.43
C VAL A 569 2.30 -25.03 24.02
N VAL A 570 2.92 -23.84 23.89
CA VAL A 570 3.12 -23.16 22.59
C VAL A 570 3.95 -24.00 21.62
N ASN A 571 4.95 -24.76 22.11
CA ASN A 571 5.77 -25.65 21.27
C ASN A 571 5.12 -27.02 20.99
N HIS A 572 3.95 -27.34 21.55
CA HIS A 572 3.29 -28.63 21.34
C HIS A 572 2.47 -28.63 20.04
N PRO A 573 2.56 -29.65 19.16
CA PRO A 573 1.92 -29.62 17.85
C PRO A 573 0.38 -29.48 17.90
N ALA A 574 -0.27 -29.99 18.95
CA ALA A 574 -1.73 -29.80 19.13
C ALA A 574 -2.14 -28.33 19.33
N TRP A 575 -1.21 -27.41 19.64
CA TRP A 575 -1.50 -25.98 19.68
C TRP A 575 -1.89 -25.42 18.30
N LEU A 576 -1.34 -25.97 17.22
CA LEU A 576 -1.79 -25.68 15.85
C LEU A 576 -3.23 -26.16 15.60
N SER A 577 -3.61 -27.31 16.16
CA SER A 577 -4.99 -27.82 16.09
C SER A 577 -5.97 -26.90 16.84
N VAL A 578 -5.55 -26.32 17.96
CA VAL A 578 -6.33 -25.28 18.67
C VAL A 578 -6.45 -24.01 17.82
N GLY A 579 -5.36 -23.54 17.21
CA GLY A 579 -5.38 -22.37 16.31
C GLY A 579 -6.29 -22.56 15.09
N ALA A 580 -6.16 -23.69 14.40
CA ALA A 580 -7.01 -24.04 13.25
C ALA A 580 -8.49 -24.21 13.64
N GLY A 581 -8.76 -24.86 14.79
CA GLY A 581 -10.12 -24.96 15.34
C GLY A 581 -10.71 -23.59 15.69
N ALA A 582 -9.93 -22.70 16.29
CA ALA A 582 -10.35 -21.34 16.61
C ALA A 582 -10.65 -20.50 15.35
N CYS A 583 -9.81 -20.59 14.32
CA CYS A 583 -10.06 -19.98 13.01
C CYS A 583 -11.33 -20.52 12.35
N PHE A 584 -11.57 -21.84 12.41
CA PHE A 584 -12.81 -22.44 11.91
C PHE A 584 -14.04 -21.95 12.70
N VAL A 585 -13.96 -21.87 14.03
CA VAL A 585 -15.06 -21.36 14.86
C VAL A 585 -15.37 -19.89 14.54
N MET A 586 -14.33 -19.06 14.37
CA MET A 586 -14.44 -17.65 13.98
C MET A 586 -15.13 -17.47 12.62
N TYR A 587 -14.83 -18.32 11.64
CA TYR A 587 -15.42 -18.26 10.29
C TYR A 587 -16.87 -18.80 10.24
N GLN A 588 -17.12 -19.92 10.93
CA GLN A 588 -18.37 -20.68 10.83
C GLN A 588 -19.48 -20.15 11.73
N TYR A 589 -19.16 -19.69 12.94
CA TYR A 589 -20.15 -19.23 13.92
C TYR A 589 -20.20 -17.70 14.00
N ARG A 590 -21.18 -17.18 14.74
CA ARG A 590 -21.49 -15.76 14.87
C ARG A 590 -21.70 -15.35 16.32
N ASP A 591 -21.93 -14.06 16.51
CA ASP A 591 -22.12 -13.44 17.82
C ASP A 591 -20.98 -13.83 18.78
N TRP A 592 -21.27 -14.06 20.06
CA TRP A 592 -20.28 -14.44 21.07
C TRP A 592 -19.47 -15.70 20.73
N VAL A 593 -20.01 -16.63 19.94
CA VAL A 593 -19.33 -17.89 19.60
C VAL A 593 -18.25 -17.65 18.54
N GLY A 594 -18.59 -16.95 17.45
CA GLY A 594 -17.62 -16.54 16.43
C GLY A 594 -16.55 -15.61 17.01
N TYR A 595 -16.97 -14.66 17.86
CA TYR A 595 -16.07 -13.75 18.56
C TYR A 595 -15.08 -14.48 19.49
N ALA A 596 -15.56 -15.45 20.29
CA ALA A 596 -14.70 -16.27 21.14
C ALA A 596 -13.67 -17.08 20.33
N GLY A 597 -14.07 -17.60 19.16
CA GLY A 597 -13.15 -18.20 18.20
C GLY A 597 -12.04 -17.23 17.77
N GLY A 598 -12.40 -16.01 17.38
CA GLY A 598 -11.44 -14.96 17.02
C GLY A 598 -10.50 -14.55 18.15
N LEU A 599 -11.00 -14.41 19.38
CA LEU A 599 -10.17 -14.13 20.57
C LEU A 599 -9.14 -15.24 20.83
N VAL A 600 -9.54 -16.51 20.73
CA VAL A 600 -8.61 -17.64 20.88
C VAL A 600 -7.61 -17.69 19.71
N TYR A 601 -8.03 -17.33 18.50
CA TYR A 601 -7.13 -17.27 17.35
C TYR A 601 -6.09 -16.15 17.47
N GLY A 602 -6.47 -14.95 17.94
CA GLY A 602 -5.54 -13.86 18.24
C GLY A 602 -4.53 -14.22 19.34
N LEU A 603 -5.00 -14.89 20.41
CA LEU A 603 -4.14 -15.42 21.47
C LEU A 603 -3.15 -16.46 20.91
N PHE A 604 -3.62 -17.37 20.06
CA PHE A 604 -2.77 -18.34 19.35
C PHE A 604 -1.69 -17.63 18.51
N LEU A 605 -2.06 -16.72 17.60
CA LEU A 605 -1.13 -16.00 16.72
C LEU A 605 -0.06 -15.23 17.51
N MET A 606 -0.45 -14.44 18.52
CA MET A 606 0.49 -13.70 19.38
C MET A 606 1.38 -14.62 20.22
N SER A 607 0.93 -15.84 20.56
CA SER A 607 1.78 -16.81 21.26
C SER A 607 2.84 -17.43 20.35
N ILE A 608 2.55 -17.67 19.07
CA ILE A 608 3.46 -18.33 18.13
C ILE A 608 4.41 -17.36 17.43
N PHE A 609 4.00 -16.11 17.18
CA PHE A 609 4.75 -15.16 16.37
C PHE A 609 6.18 -14.87 16.88
N PRO A 610 6.43 -14.62 18.19
CA PRO A 610 7.79 -14.42 18.69
C PRO A 610 8.69 -15.65 18.53
N LYS A 611 8.10 -16.86 18.50
CA LYS A 611 8.82 -18.13 18.27
C LYS A 611 9.09 -18.35 16.78
N MET A 612 8.15 -18.01 15.91
CA MET A 612 8.32 -18.08 14.45
C MET A 612 9.51 -17.21 14.00
N LEU A 613 9.59 -15.98 14.52
CA LEU A 613 10.74 -15.08 14.35
C LEU A 613 12.06 -15.66 14.88
N GLN A 614 12.04 -16.35 16.03
CA GLN A 614 13.26 -16.94 16.63
C GLN A 614 13.79 -18.16 15.88
N GLU A 615 12.96 -18.85 15.09
CA GLU A 615 13.39 -19.96 14.22
C GLU A 615 13.76 -19.47 12.81
N SER A 616 13.16 -18.39 12.29
CA SER A 616 13.63 -17.73 11.06
C SER A 616 15.05 -17.18 11.24
N ALA A 617 15.34 -16.58 12.40
CA ALA A 617 16.67 -16.13 12.79
C ALA A 617 17.74 -17.23 12.71
N PHE A 618 17.40 -18.45 13.12
CA PHE A 618 18.32 -19.60 13.10
C PHE A 618 18.66 -20.07 11.67
N ARG A 619 17.79 -19.80 10.69
CA ARG A 619 18.00 -20.12 9.27
C ARG A 619 18.62 -18.97 8.48
N GLY A 620 18.50 -17.72 8.96
CA GLY A 620 19.47 -16.64 8.77
C GLY A 620 19.76 -16.14 7.35
N SER A 621 19.05 -16.61 6.32
CA SER A 621 19.31 -16.24 4.92
C SER A 621 18.31 -15.23 4.38
N ALA A 622 18.76 -14.40 3.42
CA ALA A 622 17.92 -13.42 2.71
C ALA A 622 16.67 -14.05 2.08
N LEU A 623 16.78 -15.32 1.65
CA LEU A 623 15.71 -16.10 1.06
C LEU A 623 14.53 -16.32 2.02
N VAL A 624 14.76 -16.43 3.34
CA VAL A 624 13.68 -16.58 4.33
C VAL A 624 12.74 -15.38 4.29
N TYR A 625 13.32 -14.17 4.34
CA TYR A 625 12.56 -12.92 4.41
C TYR A 625 11.99 -12.49 3.06
N TYR A 626 12.65 -12.86 1.96
CA TYR A 626 12.07 -12.74 0.62
C TYR A 626 10.84 -13.64 0.44
N LEU A 627 10.93 -14.93 0.81
CA LEU A 627 9.79 -15.86 0.72
C LEU A 627 8.66 -15.52 1.71
N MET A 628 9.01 -14.96 2.87
CA MET A 628 8.03 -14.41 3.81
C MET A 628 7.21 -13.29 3.15
N TRP A 629 7.86 -12.28 2.59
CA TRP A 629 7.15 -11.20 1.91
C TRP A 629 6.37 -11.68 0.69
N LEU A 630 6.94 -12.58 -0.13
CA LEU A 630 6.22 -13.19 -1.25
C LEU A 630 4.93 -13.91 -0.79
N THR A 631 4.96 -14.56 0.37
CA THR A 631 3.79 -15.21 0.98
C THR A 631 2.77 -14.17 1.49
N VAL A 632 3.23 -13.09 2.13
CA VAL A 632 2.37 -11.99 2.61
C VAL A 632 1.68 -11.30 1.43
N ILE A 633 2.42 -10.98 0.35
CA ILE A 633 1.86 -10.37 -0.86
C ILE A 633 0.85 -11.31 -1.52
N GLY A 634 1.18 -12.60 -1.66
CA GLY A 634 0.27 -13.59 -2.26
C GLY A 634 -1.05 -13.73 -1.49
N LEU A 635 -1.00 -13.77 -0.16
CA LEU A 635 -2.20 -13.84 0.69
C LEU A 635 -2.98 -12.51 0.70
N LEU A 636 -2.30 -11.37 0.68
CA LEU A 636 -2.93 -10.04 0.61
C LEU A 636 -3.64 -9.81 -0.73
N LEU A 637 -3.03 -10.20 -1.85
CA LEU A 637 -3.70 -10.19 -3.16
C LEU A 637 -4.88 -11.16 -3.19
N ALA A 638 -4.80 -12.32 -2.52
CA ALA A 638 -5.92 -13.26 -2.42
C ALA A 638 -7.08 -12.72 -1.54
N ASP A 639 -6.80 -12.00 -0.45
CA ASP A 639 -7.80 -11.28 0.39
C ASP A 639 -8.54 -10.21 -0.43
N VAL A 640 -7.80 -9.44 -1.24
CA VAL A 640 -8.38 -8.46 -2.17
C VAL A 640 -9.17 -9.13 -3.29
N TRP A 641 -8.66 -10.17 -3.94
CA TRP A 641 -9.38 -10.87 -5.01
C TRP A 641 -10.62 -11.64 -4.50
N ALA A 642 -10.64 -12.04 -3.22
CA ALA A 642 -11.82 -12.62 -2.60
C ALA A 642 -12.97 -11.63 -2.38
N THR A 643 -12.67 -10.33 -2.44
CA THR A 643 -13.63 -9.22 -2.23
C THR A 643 -13.84 -8.33 -3.47
N ALA A 644 -13.01 -8.47 -4.51
CA ALA A 644 -12.98 -7.54 -5.64
C ALA A 644 -14.26 -7.48 -6.49
N TYR A 645 -14.67 -6.23 -6.80
CA TYR A 645 -15.65 -5.83 -7.82
C TYR A 645 -15.34 -6.39 -9.23
N ALA A 646 -16.23 -6.16 -10.19
CA ALA A 646 -16.12 -6.60 -11.58
C ALA A 646 -14.81 -6.19 -12.30
N PHE A 647 -14.19 -5.08 -11.88
CA PHE A 647 -13.03 -4.49 -12.56
C PHE A 647 -11.70 -5.23 -12.43
N VAL A 648 -11.56 -6.26 -11.57
CA VAL A 648 -10.29 -7.00 -11.42
C VAL A 648 -10.22 -8.24 -12.31
N PRO A 649 -9.30 -8.31 -13.31
CA PRO A 649 -9.18 -9.46 -14.20
C PRO A 649 -8.88 -10.76 -13.44
N GLY A 650 -9.74 -11.77 -13.63
CA GLY A 650 -9.64 -13.06 -12.95
C GLY A 650 -10.20 -13.11 -11.52
N GLY A 651 -10.68 -11.98 -10.96
CA GLY A 651 -11.28 -11.93 -9.62
C GLY A 651 -12.46 -12.89 -9.44
N ILE A 652 -13.21 -13.18 -10.52
CA ILE A 652 -14.34 -14.12 -10.57
C ILE A 652 -13.99 -15.50 -9.97
N TYR A 653 -12.75 -15.98 -10.09
CA TYR A 653 -12.36 -17.29 -9.55
C TYR A 653 -12.13 -17.31 -8.03
N MET A 654 -11.91 -16.13 -7.43
CA MET A 654 -11.65 -15.97 -5.99
C MET A 654 -12.77 -15.24 -5.25
N ARG A 655 -13.65 -14.48 -5.93
CA ARG A 655 -14.76 -13.74 -5.31
C ARG A 655 -15.57 -14.64 -4.39
N GLU A 656 -15.89 -14.12 -3.21
CA GLU A 656 -16.54 -14.84 -2.10
C GLU A 656 -15.69 -15.94 -1.43
N ARG A 657 -14.52 -16.32 -1.96
CA ARG A 657 -13.70 -17.45 -1.46
C ARG A 657 -12.78 -17.11 -0.31
N THR A 658 -13.30 -16.42 0.71
CA THR A 658 -12.60 -16.17 1.98
C THR A 658 -12.20 -17.49 2.68
N ASP A 659 -12.94 -18.58 2.44
CA ASP A 659 -12.59 -19.94 2.89
C ASP A 659 -11.22 -20.41 2.36
N ILE A 660 -10.90 -20.13 1.10
CA ILE A 660 -9.63 -20.48 0.48
C ILE A 660 -8.49 -19.66 1.09
N VAL A 661 -8.70 -18.35 1.32
CA VAL A 661 -7.71 -17.46 1.92
C VAL A 661 -7.33 -17.89 3.34
N LEU A 662 -8.33 -18.15 4.20
CA LEU A 662 -8.10 -18.63 5.57
C LEU A 662 -7.47 -20.03 5.60
N THR A 663 -7.86 -20.91 4.67
CA THR A 663 -7.24 -22.24 4.54
C THR A 663 -5.77 -22.12 4.15
N ALA A 664 -5.43 -21.25 3.19
CA ALA A 664 -4.05 -20.99 2.78
C ALA A 664 -3.21 -20.35 3.90
N GLU A 665 -3.79 -19.43 4.67
CA GLU A 665 -3.16 -18.82 5.86
C GLU A 665 -2.80 -19.89 6.92
N ILE A 666 -3.76 -20.72 7.32
CA ILE A 666 -3.55 -21.78 8.32
C ILE A 666 -2.54 -22.83 7.83
N LEU A 667 -2.58 -23.21 6.55
CA LEU A 667 -1.59 -24.12 5.96
C LEU A 667 -0.19 -23.51 5.95
N ALA A 668 -0.06 -22.22 5.59
CA ALA A 668 1.21 -21.51 5.61
C ALA A 668 1.80 -21.46 7.03
N ILE A 669 1.01 -21.04 8.04
CA ILE A 669 1.38 -21.09 9.46
C ILE A 669 1.82 -22.50 9.86
N GLY A 670 1.06 -23.52 9.44
CA GLY A 670 1.36 -24.93 9.68
C GLY A 670 2.73 -25.37 9.15
N CYS A 671 3.14 -24.92 7.96
CA CYS A 671 4.49 -25.16 7.44
C CYS A 671 5.59 -24.60 8.36
N GLY A 672 5.35 -23.46 9.01
CA GLY A 672 6.25 -22.90 10.02
C GLY A 672 6.30 -23.72 11.30
N VAL A 673 5.13 -24.07 11.85
CA VAL A 673 4.99 -24.85 13.09
C VAL A 673 5.64 -26.23 12.97
N LEU A 674 5.41 -26.94 11.86
CA LEU A 674 5.97 -28.27 11.60
C LEU A 674 7.51 -28.26 11.35
N ASN A 675 8.13 -27.08 11.27
CA ASN A 675 9.58 -26.90 11.17
C ASN A 675 10.25 -26.68 12.55
N TRP A 676 9.47 -26.51 13.63
CA TRP A 676 9.99 -26.33 14.99
C TRP A 676 10.63 -27.63 15.53
N GLY A 677 11.44 -27.49 16.60
CA GLY A 677 11.95 -28.62 17.38
C GLY A 677 13.22 -29.30 16.83
N LYS A 678 13.48 -29.28 15.51
CA LYS A 678 14.74 -29.85 14.96
C LYS A 678 16.00 -29.14 15.44
N ARG A 679 15.89 -27.87 15.83
CA ARG A 679 16.92 -27.10 16.54
C ARG A 679 17.42 -27.79 17.82
N THR A 680 16.57 -28.57 18.50
CA THR A 680 16.92 -29.31 19.72
C THR A 680 17.88 -30.48 19.44
N ILE A 681 17.76 -31.13 18.27
CA ILE A 681 18.63 -32.23 17.86
C ILE A 681 20.04 -31.69 17.57
N ALA A 682 20.14 -30.69 16.69
CA ALA A 682 21.42 -30.08 16.32
C ALA A 682 22.12 -29.38 17.51
N LEU A 683 21.37 -28.84 18.48
CA LEU A 683 21.95 -28.32 19.71
C LEU A 683 22.39 -29.42 20.68
N ALA A 684 21.69 -30.55 20.78
CA ALA A 684 22.14 -31.68 21.59
C ALA A 684 23.46 -32.28 21.05
N GLU A 685 23.57 -32.42 19.72
CA GLU A 685 24.81 -32.82 19.05
C GLU A 685 25.95 -31.83 19.32
N ALA A 686 25.71 -30.52 19.19
CA ALA A 686 26.72 -29.49 19.46
C ALA A 686 27.12 -29.39 20.95
N GLN A 687 26.18 -29.53 21.88
CA GLN A 687 26.46 -29.47 23.33
C GLN A 687 27.23 -30.69 23.83
N SER A 688 27.20 -31.83 23.12
CA SER A 688 28.03 -33.00 23.44
C SER A 688 29.54 -32.74 23.32
N GLN A 689 29.94 -31.68 22.60
CA GLN A 689 31.36 -31.38 22.30
C GLN A 689 31.92 -30.14 23.04
N SER A 690 31.13 -29.46 23.88
CA SER A 690 31.57 -28.19 24.52
C SER A 690 31.21 -28.07 26.00
N GLN A 691 31.84 -28.89 26.85
CA GLN A 691 31.91 -28.59 28.28
C GLN A 691 32.93 -27.48 28.55
N SER A 692 32.43 -26.27 28.82
CA SER A 692 33.18 -25.23 29.54
C SER A 692 32.20 -24.40 30.37
N THR A 693 32.61 -24.05 31.58
CA THR A 693 31.76 -23.41 32.59
C THR A 693 31.89 -21.90 32.54
N ASP A 694 30.78 -21.18 32.34
CA ASP A 694 30.69 -19.77 32.74
C ASP A 694 29.25 -19.33 32.99
N ALA A 695 29.07 -18.36 33.90
CA ALA A 695 27.75 -17.90 34.37
C ALA A 695 27.56 -16.39 34.12
N SER A 696 26.36 -15.87 33.80
CA SER A 696 25.12 -16.53 33.37
C SER A 696 24.23 -15.53 32.60
N PRO A 697 23.93 -15.73 31.29
CA PRO A 697 23.12 -14.79 30.50
C PRO A 697 21.62 -14.77 30.87
N VAL A 698 21.20 -15.65 31.80
CA VAL A 698 19.80 -15.85 32.20
C VAL A 698 19.19 -14.60 32.86
N SER A 699 19.97 -13.85 33.64
CA SER A 699 19.44 -12.75 34.47
C SER A 699 18.95 -11.54 33.66
N THR A 700 19.62 -11.20 32.56
CA THR A 700 19.23 -10.08 31.67
C THR A 700 17.96 -10.41 30.89
N PHE A 701 17.86 -11.62 30.35
CA PHE A 701 16.66 -12.08 29.62
C PHE A 701 15.43 -12.19 30.54
N ALA A 702 15.62 -12.63 31.79
CA ALA A 702 14.55 -12.62 32.79
C ALA A 702 14.06 -11.19 33.11
N LYS A 703 14.98 -10.21 33.23
CA LYS A 703 14.63 -8.80 33.42
C LYS A 703 13.86 -8.23 32.23
N LEU A 704 14.26 -8.54 30.99
CA LEU A 704 13.52 -8.16 29.77
C LEU A 704 12.09 -8.74 29.76
N LYS A 705 11.95 -10.04 30.04
CA LYS A 705 10.63 -10.70 30.18
C LYS A 705 9.76 -10.09 31.29
N SER A 706 10.37 -9.50 32.33
CA SER A 706 9.63 -8.73 33.33
C SER A 706 9.12 -7.39 32.81
N ARG A 707 9.96 -6.64 32.05
CA ARG A 707 9.54 -5.37 31.41
C ARG A 707 8.43 -5.58 30.39
N ILE A 708 8.51 -6.64 29.57
CA ILE A 708 7.46 -6.98 28.60
C ILE A 708 6.14 -7.27 29.33
N ARG A 709 6.13 -8.12 30.36
CA ARG A 709 4.90 -8.40 31.12
C ARG A 709 4.32 -7.17 31.83
N ALA A 710 5.17 -6.29 32.37
CA ALA A 710 4.73 -5.01 32.94
C ALA A 710 4.13 -4.08 31.87
N THR A 711 4.71 -4.05 30.67
CA THR A 711 4.22 -3.27 29.52
C THR A 711 2.89 -3.81 29.00
N LEU A 712 2.71 -5.13 28.96
CA LEU A 712 1.43 -5.75 28.59
C LEU A 712 0.34 -5.48 29.65
N GLY A 713 0.69 -5.53 30.93
CA GLY A 713 -0.23 -5.11 32.01
C GLY A 713 -0.64 -3.64 31.87
N LEU A 714 0.31 -2.75 31.57
CA LEU A 714 0.02 -1.34 31.30
C LEU A 714 -0.85 -1.16 30.05
N ILE A 715 -0.59 -1.88 28.96
CA ILE A 715 -1.41 -1.87 27.74
C ILE A 715 -2.84 -2.33 28.03
N MET A 716 -3.04 -3.39 28.83
CA MET A 716 -4.37 -3.85 29.21
C MET A 716 -5.13 -2.83 30.08
N VAL A 717 -4.45 -2.22 31.06
CA VAL A 717 -5.03 -1.14 31.87
C VAL A 717 -5.40 0.06 31.00
N LEU A 718 -4.49 0.52 30.12
CA LEU A 718 -4.76 1.62 29.19
C LEU A 718 -5.89 1.30 28.22
N ALA A 719 -5.95 0.08 27.69
CA ALA A 719 -7.03 -0.36 26.79
C ALA A 719 -8.40 -0.27 27.48
N MET A 720 -8.50 -0.78 28.72
CA MET A 720 -9.72 -0.71 29.50
C MET A 720 -10.06 0.73 29.93
N SER A 721 -9.07 1.55 30.31
CA SER A 721 -9.28 2.97 30.63
C SER A 721 -9.74 3.78 29.41
N VAL A 722 -9.20 3.52 28.22
CA VAL A 722 -9.64 4.13 26.96
C VAL A 722 -11.07 3.75 26.64
N ALA A 723 -11.46 2.48 26.84
CA ALA A 723 -12.83 2.05 26.65
C ALA A 723 -13.78 2.72 27.65
N LEU A 724 -13.48 2.68 28.96
CA LEU A 724 -14.30 3.30 30.01
C LEU A 724 -14.46 4.81 29.84
N TYR A 725 -13.44 5.50 29.31
CA TYR A 725 -13.50 6.94 29.01
C TYR A 725 -14.34 7.26 27.77
N ARG A 726 -14.45 6.33 26.81
CA ARG A 726 -15.11 6.56 25.51
C ARG A 726 -16.50 5.93 25.35
N THR A 727 -16.92 5.03 26.25
CA THR A 727 -18.29 4.52 26.27
C THR A 727 -19.27 5.65 26.63
N PRO A 728 -20.24 5.99 25.75
CA PRO A 728 -21.26 7.01 26.05
C PRO A 728 -22.06 6.65 27.29
N GLN A 729 -22.28 7.63 28.17
CA GLN A 729 -23.01 7.45 29.44
C GLN A 729 -24.52 7.72 29.32
N ASN A 730 -24.93 8.49 28.31
CA ASN A 730 -26.32 8.84 28.03
C ASN A 730 -26.81 8.08 26.78
N PRO A 731 -28.09 7.71 26.71
CA PRO A 731 -28.68 7.22 25.46
C PRO A 731 -28.73 8.34 24.40
N PRO A 732 -28.73 7.98 23.09
CA PRO A 732 -29.11 8.89 22.00
C PRO A 732 -30.44 9.60 22.24
N VAL A 733 -30.55 10.85 21.79
CA VAL A 733 -31.77 11.66 21.87
C VAL A 733 -31.97 12.40 20.54
N PRO A 734 -33.14 12.30 19.88
CA PRO A 734 -33.45 13.04 18.65
C PRO A 734 -33.39 14.57 18.83
N HIS A 735 -32.87 15.27 17.83
CA HIS A 735 -32.69 16.73 17.82
C HIS A 735 -34.02 17.47 18.06
N HIS A 736 -35.06 17.11 17.29
CA HIS A 736 -36.34 17.83 17.25
C HIS A 736 -37.48 17.02 17.89
N SER A 737 -37.20 16.47 19.07
CA SER A 737 -38.11 15.58 19.82
C SER A 737 -39.44 16.22 20.24
N GLY A 738 -39.49 17.55 20.42
CA GLY A 738 -40.73 18.29 20.71
C GLY A 738 -41.68 18.37 19.51
N ASP A 739 -41.13 18.59 18.32
CA ASP A 739 -41.87 18.74 17.05
C ASP A 739 -42.21 17.37 16.40
N ARG A 740 -41.73 16.26 17.00
CA ARG A 740 -41.87 14.87 16.51
C ARG A 740 -41.41 14.73 15.05
N LEU A 741 -40.27 15.38 14.79
CA LEU A 741 -39.63 15.50 13.49
C LEU A 741 -38.45 14.52 13.38
N ILE A 742 -38.37 13.79 12.27
CA ILE A 742 -37.22 12.99 11.87
C ILE A 742 -36.51 13.68 10.70
N THR A 743 -35.26 14.03 10.90
CA THR A 743 -34.33 14.47 9.85
C THR A 743 -33.55 13.25 9.36
N ALA A 744 -33.75 12.84 8.12
CA ALA A 744 -33.07 11.69 7.52
C ALA A 744 -32.18 12.13 6.35
N GLY A 745 -30.94 11.66 6.32
CA GLY A 745 -30.00 11.93 5.23
C GLY A 745 -29.34 10.68 4.66
N ILE A 746 -28.95 10.75 3.39
CA ILE A 746 -28.16 9.73 2.67
C ILE A 746 -26.85 10.36 2.18
N TRP A 747 -25.75 9.60 2.24
CA TRP A 747 -24.45 10.07 1.77
C TRP A 747 -23.49 8.92 1.42
N THR A 748 -22.97 8.88 0.19
CA THR A 748 -21.88 7.97 -0.20
C THR A 748 -20.50 8.52 0.18
N MET A 749 -19.71 7.72 0.90
CA MET A 749 -18.55 8.24 1.61
C MET A 749 -17.18 8.00 0.96
N HIS A 750 -17.09 7.35 -0.22
CA HIS A 750 -15.84 7.11 -0.93
C HIS A 750 -14.77 6.47 -0.01
N PHE A 751 -15.21 5.48 0.76
CA PHE A 751 -14.45 4.79 1.82
C PHE A 751 -13.80 5.71 2.86
N GLY A 752 -14.36 6.89 3.07
CA GLY A 752 -13.88 7.89 4.04
C GLY A 752 -12.46 8.37 3.75
N GLN A 753 -12.11 8.49 2.46
CA GLN A 753 -10.92 9.21 1.99
C GLN A 753 -11.35 10.47 1.24
N ASP A 754 -10.84 11.61 1.67
CA ASP A 754 -11.13 12.90 1.06
C ASP A 754 -10.29 13.15 -0.21
N ASN A 755 -10.54 14.26 -0.92
CA ASN A 755 -9.87 14.56 -2.19
C ASN A 755 -8.34 14.75 -2.05
N GLU A 756 -7.81 14.97 -0.85
CA GLU A 756 -6.37 15.01 -0.58
C GLU A 756 -5.81 13.61 -0.24
N GLY A 757 -6.64 12.56 -0.28
CA GLY A 757 -6.32 11.20 0.18
C GLY A 757 -6.14 11.11 1.70
N ARG A 758 -6.86 11.94 2.47
CA ARG A 758 -6.80 11.99 3.93
C ARG A 758 -8.08 11.43 4.56
N ASP A 759 -8.00 11.03 5.82
CA ASP A 759 -9.17 10.55 6.57
C ASP A 759 -10.21 11.65 6.82
N SER A 760 -11.48 11.38 6.52
CA SER A 760 -12.55 12.40 6.55
C SER A 760 -13.50 12.33 7.76
N GLN A 761 -13.40 11.33 8.65
CA GLN A 761 -14.47 10.99 9.63
C GLN A 761 -14.90 12.15 10.55
N ARG A 762 -13.96 13.02 10.96
CA ARG A 762 -14.26 14.17 11.82
C ARG A 762 -15.01 15.29 11.07
N ARG A 763 -14.70 15.46 9.78
CA ARG A 763 -15.40 16.39 8.88
C ARG A 763 -16.81 15.89 8.59
N MET A 764 -17.00 14.57 8.44
CA MET A 764 -18.32 13.93 8.33
C MET A 764 -19.18 14.20 9.57
N ARG A 765 -18.66 13.93 10.77
CA ARG A 765 -19.31 14.25 12.06
C ARG A 765 -19.74 15.71 12.12
N ASP A 766 -18.86 16.64 11.72
CA ASP A 766 -19.20 18.06 11.76
C ASP A 766 -20.37 18.42 10.82
N LEU A 767 -20.44 17.85 9.62
CA LEU A 767 -21.57 18.08 8.71
C LEU A 767 -22.87 17.43 9.21
N ILE A 768 -22.79 16.19 9.70
CA ILE A 768 -23.94 15.42 10.23
C ILE A 768 -24.57 16.15 11.43
N ARG A 769 -23.74 16.64 12.37
CA ARG A 769 -24.19 17.46 13.50
C ARG A 769 -24.82 18.76 13.02
N ASP A 770 -24.15 19.46 12.10
CA ASP A 770 -24.57 20.80 11.67
C ASP A 770 -25.85 20.78 10.80
N MET A 771 -26.21 19.61 10.24
CA MET A 771 -27.48 19.33 9.55
C MET A 771 -28.56 18.68 10.45
N GLU A 772 -28.24 18.38 11.71
CA GLU A 772 -29.18 17.84 12.72
C GLU A 772 -29.85 16.51 12.32
N LEU A 773 -29.09 15.58 11.73
CA LEU A 773 -29.64 14.32 11.20
C LEU A 773 -29.97 13.31 12.32
N ASP A 774 -31.25 13.03 12.56
CA ASP A 774 -31.67 11.96 13.49
C ASP A 774 -31.47 10.54 12.91
N VAL A 775 -31.44 10.42 11.57
CA VAL A 775 -31.26 9.18 10.80
C VAL A 775 -30.23 9.41 9.69
N VAL A 776 -29.21 8.55 9.57
CA VAL A 776 -28.19 8.66 8.51
C VAL A 776 -27.95 7.31 7.83
N GLY A 777 -28.18 7.24 6.52
CA GLY A 777 -27.72 6.15 5.66
C GLY A 777 -26.37 6.50 5.05
N LEU A 778 -25.28 6.00 5.64
CA LEU A 778 -23.93 6.16 5.10
C LEU A 778 -23.58 4.94 4.24
N LEU A 779 -23.09 5.18 3.02
CA LEU A 779 -22.71 4.13 2.07
C LEU A 779 -21.19 4.03 1.92
N GLU A 780 -20.71 2.86 1.46
CA GLU A 780 -19.27 2.54 1.31
C GLU A 780 -18.49 2.58 2.64
N THR A 781 -19.05 1.99 3.69
CA THR A 781 -18.53 2.11 5.06
C THR A 781 -17.74 0.91 5.60
N ASP A 782 -17.62 -0.21 4.86
CA ASP A 782 -16.73 -1.31 5.27
C ASP A 782 -15.26 -0.93 5.08
N LEU A 783 -14.63 -0.53 6.18
CA LEU A 783 -13.20 -0.27 6.24
C LEU A 783 -12.41 -1.32 7.04
N HIS A 784 -13.02 -2.46 7.39
CA HIS A 784 -12.40 -3.45 8.28
C HIS A 784 -11.39 -4.37 7.56
N ARG A 785 -11.17 -4.21 6.25
CA ARG A 785 -10.17 -4.93 5.43
C ARG A 785 -8.80 -4.23 5.36
N THR A 786 -7.80 -5.00 4.93
CA THR A 786 -6.40 -4.62 4.78
C THR A 786 -6.17 -3.36 3.92
N VAL A 787 -6.86 -3.24 2.78
CA VAL A 787 -6.75 -2.08 1.88
C VAL A 787 -7.34 -0.79 2.46
N PHE A 788 -8.32 -0.90 3.35
CA PHE A 788 -8.93 0.24 4.05
C PHE A 788 -8.28 0.57 5.39
N GLY A 789 -7.14 -0.08 5.70
CA GLY A 789 -6.34 0.14 6.90
C GLY A 789 -6.97 -0.40 8.19
N HIS A 790 -8.05 -1.17 8.11
CA HIS A 790 -8.84 -1.62 9.27
C HIS A 790 -9.37 -0.43 10.10
N ARG A 791 -10.08 0.50 9.46
CA ARG A 791 -10.67 1.70 10.09
C ARG A 791 -12.13 1.47 10.50
N ASP A 792 -12.73 2.47 11.14
CA ASP A 792 -14.14 2.47 11.53
C ASP A 792 -14.70 3.91 11.52
N LEU A 793 -15.32 4.34 10.41
CA LEU A 793 -15.87 5.70 10.26
C LEU A 793 -16.93 6.05 11.30
N THR A 794 -17.60 5.04 11.85
CA THR A 794 -18.79 5.21 12.69
C THR A 794 -18.45 5.72 14.09
N ARG A 795 -17.22 5.46 14.58
CA ARG A 795 -16.83 5.72 15.97
C ARG A 795 -16.90 7.18 16.37
N VAL A 796 -16.28 8.09 15.61
CA VAL A 796 -16.32 9.53 15.93
C VAL A 796 -17.75 10.07 15.93
N ILE A 797 -18.61 9.58 15.04
CA ILE A 797 -20.00 10.05 14.95
C ILE A 797 -20.82 9.49 16.12
N ALA A 798 -20.74 8.18 16.37
CA ALA A 798 -21.50 7.51 17.41
C ALA A 798 -21.09 7.92 18.84
N GLU A 799 -19.79 8.15 19.06
CA GLU A 799 -19.24 8.50 20.39
C GLU A 799 -19.39 10.00 20.73
N GLU A 800 -19.18 10.91 19.76
CA GLU A 800 -19.27 12.36 20.02
C GLU A 800 -20.68 12.94 19.90
N LEU A 801 -21.55 12.36 19.06
CA LEU A 801 -22.91 12.86 18.84
C LEU A 801 -24.01 11.95 19.42
N GLY A 802 -23.68 10.71 19.80
CA GLY A 802 -24.62 9.75 20.39
C GLY A 802 -25.60 9.16 19.38
N TYR A 803 -25.18 8.10 18.68
CA TYR A 803 -26.04 7.32 17.77
C TYR A 803 -25.99 5.83 18.11
N TYR A 804 -27.13 5.13 17.95
CA TYR A 804 -27.16 3.69 17.74
C TYR A 804 -26.61 3.37 16.34
N VAL A 805 -25.81 2.30 16.22
CA VAL A 805 -25.09 1.96 14.98
C VAL A 805 -25.59 0.63 14.42
N GLY A 806 -26.50 0.69 13.45
CA GLY A 806 -26.85 -0.44 12.60
C GLY A 806 -25.80 -0.64 11.50
N LYS A 807 -24.71 -1.35 11.79
CA LYS A 807 -23.75 -1.78 10.75
C LYS A 807 -24.28 -3.00 10.00
N SER A 808 -24.17 -3.00 8.68
CA SER A 808 -24.30 -4.23 7.88
C SER A 808 -23.10 -5.15 8.13
N GLY A 809 -23.21 -6.01 9.16
CA GLY A 809 -22.21 -7.01 9.50
C GLY A 809 -22.06 -8.04 8.37
N SER A 810 -20.81 -8.34 7.97
CA SER A 810 -20.44 -9.29 6.91
C SER A 810 -21.21 -10.62 7.02
N ARG A 811 -21.93 -11.03 5.97
CA ARG A 811 -22.92 -12.15 5.93
C ARG A 811 -24.16 -11.90 6.77
N THR A 812 -25.27 -11.72 6.08
CA THR A 812 -26.62 -11.65 6.63
C THR A 812 -27.42 -12.95 6.47
N GLN A 813 -28.68 -12.93 6.92
CA GLN A 813 -29.49 -14.12 7.17
C GLN A 813 -30.02 -14.77 5.87
N LEU A 814 -29.67 -16.04 5.65
CA LEU A 814 -30.61 -17.07 5.20
C LEU A 814 -30.14 -18.45 5.72
N PRO A 815 -31.04 -19.39 6.10
CA PRO A 815 -30.66 -20.59 6.86
C PRO A 815 -30.59 -21.86 6.01
N TYR A 816 -29.40 -22.27 5.55
CA TYR A 816 -29.21 -23.61 4.97
C TYR A 816 -28.01 -24.38 5.56
N LEU A 817 -28.31 -25.24 6.54
CA LEU A 817 -27.56 -26.48 6.74
C LEU A 817 -27.84 -27.41 5.53
N GLY A 818 -26.79 -27.93 4.89
CA GLY A 818 -26.95 -28.52 3.54
C GLY A 818 -26.04 -29.68 3.13
N CYS A 819 -25.43 -30.44 4.06
CA CYS A 819 -24.68 -31.64 3.67
C CYS A 819 -25.60 -32.78 3.16
N ARG A 820 -25.99 -32.77 1.88
CA ARG A 820 -26.41 -33.97 1.12
C ARG A 820 -25.98 -33.91 -0.36
N PRO A 821 -25.75 -35.06 -1.01
CA PRO A 821 -25.16 -35.09 -2.35
C PRO A 821 -26.17 -35.16 -3.51
N ALA A 822 -25.76 -34.54 -4.62
CA ALA A 822 -26.10 -34.83 -6.02
C ALA A 822 -27.52 -34.52 -6.56
N LEU A 823 -27.49 -34.19 -7.87
CA LEU A 823 -28.57 -34.05 -8.86
C LEU A 823 -29.39 -32.74 -8.91
N GLN A 824 -29.25 -32.09 -10.09
CA GLN A 824 -30.15 -31.13 -10.76
C GLN A 824 -30.46 -29.77 -10.09
N GLY A 825 -30.05 -28.68 -10.77
CA GLY A 825 -30.52 -27.31 -10.50
C GLY A 825 -29.38 -26.30 -10.36
N LYS A 826 -29.19 -25.42 -11.35
CA LYS A 826 -28.13 -24.39 -11.38
C LYS A 826 -28.28 -23.34 -10.25
N PHE A 827 -27.19 -22.60 -10.01
CA PHE A 827 -27.03 -21.49 -9.06
C PHE A 827 -26.90 -21.91 -7.59
N HIS A 828 -25.69 -22.38 -7.24
CA HIS A 828 -25.17 -22.24 -5.87
C HIS A 828 -24.42 -20.90 -5.79
N ILE A 829 -24.67 -20.12 -4.73
CA ILE A 829 -23.91 -18.94 -4.32
C ILE A 829 -23.73 -19.09 -2.81
N ASP A 830 -22.50 -19.29 -2.34
CA ASP A 830 -22.19 -19.62 -0.94
C ASP A 830 -21.69 -18.37 -0.20
N PRO A 831 -22.35 -17.93 0.88
CA PRO A 831 -22.38 -16.52 1.27
C PRO A 831 -21.14 -16.07 2.04
N ALA A 832 -20.01 -15.89 1.37
CA ALA A 832 -18.86 -15.13 1.90
C ALA A 832 -18.50 -13.95 0.98
N GLY A 833 -19.46 -13.52 0.15
CA GLY A 833 -19.43 -12.28 -0.60
C GLY A 833 -19.30 -11.05 0.29
N TRP A 834 -18.54 -10.10 -0.24
CA TRP A 834 -18.50 -8.73 0.24
C TRP A 834 -19.68 -7.96 -0.33
N SER A 835 -20.04 -6.86 0.30
CA SER A 835 -21.01 -5.90 -0.22
C SER A 835 -20.59 -4.52 0.28
N PRO A 836 -20.80 -3.42 -0.48
CA PRO A 836 -20.41 -2.08 -0.10
C PRO A 836 -21.24 -1.59 1.10
N ALA A 837 -20.81 -2.00 2.30
CA ALA A 837 -21.64 -2.02 3.49
C ALA A 837 -22.21 -0.64 3.83
N GLU A 838 -23.52 -0.60 4.04
CA GLU A 838 -24.18 0.55 4.63
C GLU A 838 -23.91 0.56 6.14
N THR A 839 -23.82 1.76 6.69
CA THR A 839 -24.06 2.00 8.10
C THR A 839 -25.30 2.86 8.24
N LEU A 840 -26.29 2.33 8.93
CA LEU A 840 -27.46 3.07 9.39
C LEU A 840 -27.18 3.62 10.80
N LEU A 841 -27.02 4.94 10.93
CA LEU A 841 -26.91 5.64 12.21
C LEU A 841 -28.28 6.17 12.63
N LEU A 842 -28.64 5.97 13.90
CA LEU A 842 -29.98 6.28 14.42
C LEU A 842 -29.92 6.90 15.82
N GLN A 843 -30.59 8.04 16.02
CA GLN A 843 -30.86 8.57 17.37
C GLN A 843 -32.07 7.89 18.06
N PHE A 844 -32.77 7.00 17.35
CA PHE A 844 -33.92 6.24 17.85
C PHE A 844 -33.54 4.79 18.22
N PRO A 845 -34.15 4.19 19.26
CA PRO A 845 -33.92 2.80 19.63
C PRO A 845 -34.27 1.82 18.50
N ILE A 846 -33.32 0.94 18.17
CA ILE A 846 -33.50 -0.12 17.16
C ILE A 846 -34.18 -1.33 17.80
N LEU A 847 -35.41 -1.62 17.38
CA LEU A 847 -36.20 -2.77 17.85
C LEU A 847 -35.74 -4.08 17.19
N ASN A 848 -35.44 -4.02 15.89
CA ASN A 848 -34.97 -5.13 15.07
C ASN A 848 -34.21 -4.59 13.85
N SER A 849 -33.19 -5.30 13.38
CA SER A 849 -32.53 -5.02 12.10
C SER A 849 -32.24 -6.30 11.35
N THR A 850 -32.73 -6.38 10.12
CA THR A 850 -32.36 -7.41 9.15
C THR A 850 -31.64 -6.71 8.01
N HIS A 851 -30.40 -7.09 7.72
CA HIS A 851 -29.72 -6.71 6.48
C HIS A 851 -29.81 -7.87 5.47
N HIS A 852 -29.60 -7.57 4.19
CA HIS A 852 -29.88 -8.42 3.05
C HIS A 852 -28.69 -8.40 2.09
N LEU A 853 -28.54 -9.47 1.31
CA LEU A 853 -27.73 -9.47 0.09
C LEU A 853 -28.70 -9.55 -1.08
N LEU A 854 -28.67 -8.55 -1.97
CA LEU A 854 -29.59 -8.45 -3.09
C LEU A 854 -29.14 -9.33 -4.27
N PRO A 855 -30.05 -9.76 -5.16
CA PRO A 855 -29.71 -10.70 -6.23
C PRO A 855 -28.73 -10.08 -7.24
N SER A 856 -27.66 -10.82 -7.56
CA SER A 856 -26.56 -10.33 -8.41
C SER A 856 -26.03 -11.45 -9.34
N PRO A 857 -26.75 -11.79 -10.43
CA PRO A 857 -26.37 -12.89 -11.32
C PRO A 857 -25.06 -12.65 -12.10
N ASN A 858 -24.68 -11.40 -12.37
CA ASN A 858 -23.36 -11.07 -12.94
C ASN A 858 -22.29 -10.89 -11.84
N GLY A 859 -22.72 -10.88 -10.58
CA GLY A 859 -21.88 -10.86 -9.40
C GLY A 859 -21.56 -9.45 -8.88
N GLU A 860 -22.37 -8.45 -9.24
CA GLU A 860 -22.30 -7.11 -8.64
C GLU A 860 -23.06 -7.09 -7.30
N LEU A 861 -22.32 -7.36 -6.23
CA LEU A 861 -22.87 -7.62 -4.90
C LEU A 861 -23.38 -6.33 -4.23
N ALA A 862 -24.71 -6.18 -4.18
CA ALA A 862 -25.41 -5.06 -3.56
C ALA A 862 -26.04 -5.46 -2.21
N PRO A 863 -25.90 -4.67 -1.12
CA PRO A 863 -26.56 -4.92 0.15
C PRO A 863 -27.88 -4.17 0.30
N ALA A 864 -28.57 -4.43 1.41
CA ALA A 864 -29.54 -3.50 1.99
C ALA A 864 -29.62 -3.69 3.52
N ILE A 865 -29.84 -2.63 4.29
CA ILE A 865 -30.29 -2.69 5.69
C ILE A 865 -31.80 -2.40 5.72
N SER A 866 -32.58 -3.21 6.44
CA SER A 866 -33.93 -2.86 6.90
C SER A 866 -33.97 -2.89 8.43
N ALA A 867 -34.27 -1.75 9.06
CA ALA A 867 -34.36 -1.62 10.51
C ALA A 867 -35.72 -1.07 10.93
N VAL A 868 -36.20 -1.51 12.09
CA VAL A 868 -37.43 -1.01 12.71
C VAL A 868 -37.05 -0.22 13.95
N ILE A 869 -37.41 1.07 13.97
CA ILE A 869 -37.16 1.97 15.11
C ILE A 869 -38.45 2.29 15.87
N ASP A 870 -38.32 2.63 17.16
CA ASP A 870 -39.39 3.27 17.93
C ASP A 870 -39.21 4.80 17.92
N ALA A 871 -40.08 5.50 17.19
CA ALA A 871 -40.15 6.95 17.13
C ALA A 871 -41.40 7.45 17.88
N TRP A 872 -41.22 7.74 19.17
CA TRP A 872 -42.27 8.23 20.09
C TRP A 872 -43.51 7.32 20.14
N GLY A 873 -43.31 6.01 20.29
CA GLY A 873 -44.37 5.00 20.36
C GLY A 873 -44.94 4.60 19.00
N ILE A 874 -44.24 4.89 17.90
CA ILE A 874 -44.63 4.52 16.54
C ILE A 874 -43.47 3.80 15.88
N LYS A 875 -43.76 2.63 15.28
CA LYS A 875 -42.78 1.91 14.47
C LYS A 875 -42.55 2.66 13.16
N VAL A 876 -41.29 2.91 12.83
CA VAL A 876 -40.88 3.38 11.50
C VAL A 876 -39.89 2.39 10.92
N HIS A 877 -40.10 2.01 9.66
CA HIS A 877 -39.18 1.16 8.91
C HIS A 877 -38.17 2.05 8.18
N ILE A 878 -36.88 1.86 8.43
CA ILE A 878 -35.81 2.52 7.69
C ILE A 878 -35.15 1.49 6.80
N VAL A 879 -35.14 1.73 5.50
CA VAL A 879 -34.45 0.90 4.51
C VAL A 879 -33.30 1.71 3.91
N VAL A 880 -32.08 1.15 3.92
CA VAL A 880 -30.89 1.74 3.29
C VAL A 880 -30.35 0.73 2.29
N SER A 881 -29.89 1.16 1.11
CA SER A 881 -29.33 0.24 0.11
C SER A 881 -28.28 0.88 -0.80
N HIS A 882 -27.33 0.08 -1.28
CA HIS A 882 -26.42 0.44 -2.37
C HIS A 882 -26.56 -0.58 -3.51
N ASN A 883 -27.26 -0.20 -4.58
CA ASN A 883 -27.40 -1.02 -5.79
C ASN A 883 -26.10 -1.03 -6.61
N GLY A 884 -26.06 -1.91 -7.61
CA GLY A 884 -25.04 -1.95 -8.64
C GLY A 884 -24.99 -0.72 -9.57
N GLN A 885 -23.91 -0.63 -10.33
CA GLN A 885 -23.55 0.47 -11.22
C GLN A 885 -24.24 0.35 -12.60
N GLU A 886 -23.90 1.21 -13.56
CA GLU A 886 -24.61 1.30 -14.84
C GLU A 886 -24.39 0.06 -15.73
N GLU A 887 -23.22 -0.57 -15.60
CA GLU A 887 -22.70 -1.65 -16.45
C GLU A 887 -23.51 -2.95 -16.39
N ASP A 888 -24.11 -3.29 -15.24
CA ASP A 888 -24.87 -4.53 -15.01
C ASP A 888 -26.38 -4.24 -14.79
N PRO A 889 -27.13 -3.86 -15.84
CA PRO A 889 -28.53 -3.46 -15.73
C PRO A 889 -29.48 -4.58 -15.24
N LEU A 890 -29.12 -5.85 -15.46
CA LEU A 890 -29.90 -6.99 -14.95
C LEU A 890 -29.80 -7.12 -13.43
N ASP A 891 -28.59 -6.93 -12.87
CA ASP A 891 -28.37 -6.97 -11.43
C ASP A 891 -29.14 -5.80 -10.78
N ARG A 892 -29.02 -4.57 -11.31
CA ARG A 892 -29.83 -3.40 -10.90
C ARG A 892 -31.35 -3.66 -10.94
N GLU A 893 -31.88 -4.29 -11.99
CA GLU A 893 -33.31 -4.59 -12.09
C GLU A 893 -33.77 -5.53 -10.97
N LEU A 894 -33.04 -6.63 -10.74
CA LEU A 894 -33.37 -7.64 -9.74
C LEU A 894 -33.20 -7.11 -8.30
N GLN A 895 -32.17 -6.30 -8.06
CA GLN A 895 -31.97 -5.58 -6.80
C GLN A 895 -33.14 -4.64 -6.50
N SER A 896 -33.54 -3.83 -7.49
CA SER A 896 -34.63 -2.86 -7.35
C SER A 896 -35.99 -3.53 -7.11
N ARG A 897 -36.28 -4.64 -7.82
CA ARG A 897 -37.43 -5.50 -7.54
C ARG A 897 -37.40 -6.06 -6.11
N LYS A 898 -36.23 -6.49 -5.62
CA LYS A 898 -36.10 -7.04 -4.26
C LYS A 898 -36.28 -5.96 -3.18
N LEU A 899 -35.79 -4.74 -3.40
CA LEU A 899 -36.05 -3.59 -2.53
C LEU A 899 -37.53 -3.20 -2.53
N ALA A 900 -38.19 -3.22 -3.69
CA ALA A 900 -39.62 -3.03 -3.79
C ALA A 900 -40.39 -4.06 -2.95
N GLU A 901 -40.07 -5.36 -3.03
CA GLU A 901 -40.66 -6.39 -2.17
C GLU A 901 -40.49 -6.08 -0.67
N ILE A 902 -39.30 -5.66 -0.24
CA ILE A 902 -38.99 -5.34 1.17
C ILE A 902 -39.80 -4.13 1.65
N MET A 903 -39.88 -3.06 0.86
CA MET A 903 -40.67 -1.86 1.19
C MET A 903 -42.18 -2.08 1.09
N ASN A 904 -42.62 -3.02 0.25
CA ASN A 904 -44.03 -3.34 0.06
C ASN A 904 -44.57 -4.26 1.17
N ALA A 905 -43.73 -5.17 1.69
CA ALA A 905 -44.08 -6.10 2.78
C ALA A 905 -44.38 -5.41 4.13
N THR A 906 -43.96 -4.16 4.31
CA THR A 906 -44.20 -3.35 5.52
C THR A 906 -45.42 -2.43 5.41
N PHE A 907 -46.08 -2.36 4.25
CA PHE A 907 -47.24 -1.51 4.04
C PHE A 907 -48.44 -1.93 4.93
N PRO A 908 -49.16 -0.99 5.58
CA PRO A 908 -49.10 0.47 5.45
C PRO A 908 -48.24 1.17 6.53
N GLU A 909 -47.36 0.46 7.25
CA GLU A 909 -46.56 1.09 8.32
C GLU A 909 -45.63 2.20 7.75
N PRO A 910 -45.34 3.26 8.53
CA PRO A 910 -44.45 4.35 8.11
C PRO A 910 -43.09 3.84 7.67
N THR A 911 -42.58 4.35 6.54
CA THR A 911 -41.33 3.87 5.93
C THR A 911 -40.53 5.02 5.35
N ILE A 912 -39.22 5.01 5.55
CA ILE A 912 -38.24 5.87 4.87
C ILE A 912 -37.23 4.96 4.16
N PHE A 913 -36.94 5.28 2.90
CA PHE A 913 -35.92 4.63 2.09
C PHE A 913 -34.80 5.62 1.76
N LEU A 914 -33.55 5.16 1.88
CA LEU A 914 -32.32 5.91 1.65
C LEU A 914 -31.41 5.05 0.74
N GLY A 915 -31.58 5.16 -0.59
CA GLY A 915 -30.88 4.29 -1.54
C GLY A 915 -30.00 5.02 -2.55
N TYR A 916 -28.81 4.48 -2.80
CA TYR A 916 -28.04 4.76 -4.01
C TYR A 916 -28.44 3.71 -5.05
N VAL A 917 -29.11 4.16 -6.12
CA VAL A 917 -29.87 3.27 -7.02
C VAL A 917 -29.62 3.48 -8.52
N VAL A 918 -28.74 4.42 -8.90
CA VAL A 918 -28.22 4.63 -10.28
C VAL A 918 -29.34 4.63 -11.34
N THR A 919 -30.19 5.65 -11.31
CA THR A 919 -31.31 5.87 -12.23
C THR A 919 -31.60 7.35 -12.41
N LYS A 920 -32.27 7.74 -13.49
CA LYS A 920 -32.91 9.06 -13.57
C LYS A 920 -34.31 9.02 -12.94
N PRO A 921 -34.82 10.14 -12.41
CA PRO A 921 -36.22 10.27 -12.04
C PRO A 921 -37.11 10.01 -13.25
N HIS A 922 -38.21 9.27 -13.05
CA HIS A 922 -39.16 8.87 -14.10
C HIS A 922 -38.56 8.06 -15.27
N ALA A 923 -37.40 7.42 -15.07
CA ALA A 923 -36.82 6.52 -16.07
C ALA A 923 -37.66 5.23 -16.23
N ASP A 924 -38.02 4.89 -17.47
CA ASP A 924 -38.85 3.72 -17.80
C ASP A 924 -38.24 2.39 -17.36
N ARG A 925 -39.11 1.44 -16.98
CA ARG A 925 -38.71 0.05 -16.66
C ARG A 925 -37.96 -0.55 -17.88
N PRO A 926 -36.81 -1.23 -17.69
CA PRO A 926 -36.32 -1.86 -16.46
C PRO A 926 -35.49 -0.97 -15.53
N ALA A 927 -35.46 0.37 -15.72
CA ALA A 927 -34.77 1.25 -14.77
C ALA A 927 -35.37 1.16 -13.34
N PRO A 928 -34.53 1.30 -12.28
CA PRO A 928 -34.94 1.17 -10.88
C PRO A 928 -36.16 1.99 -10.42
N TYR A 929 -36.32 3.22 -10.93
CA TYR A 929 -37.23 4.23 -10.37
C TYR A 929 -38.66 3.73 -10.11
N PHE A 930 -39.35 3.23 -11.13
CA PHE A 930 -40.75 2.79 -11.01
C PHE A 930 -40.94 1.55 -10.14
N PHE A 931 -39.94 0.67 -10.00
CA PHE A 931 -40.02 -0.44 -9.04
C PHE A 931 -40.07 0.09 -7.60
N LEU A 932 -39.27 1.11 -7.28
CA LEU A 932 -39.20 1.66 -5.92
C LEU A 932 -40.45 2.47 -5.56
N THR A 933 -40.98 3.28 -6.51
CA THR A 933 -42.15 4.13 -6.26
C THR A 933 -43.48 3.38 -6.38
N GLU A 934 -43.70 2.61 -7.45
CA GLU A 934 -44.97 1.94 -7.72
C GLU A 934 -45.06 0.60 -6.98
N ASP A 935 -44.17 -0.34 -7.29
CA ASP A 935 -44.22 -1.70 -6.74
C ASP A 935 -43.85 -1.72 -5.25
N GLY A 936 -42.96 -0.83 -4.82
CA GLY A 936 -42.61 -0.57 -3.41
C GLY A 936 -43.64 0.26 -2.63
N ARG A 937 -44.56 0.96 -3.34
CA ARG A 937 -45.54 1.90 -2.80
C ARG A 937 -44.91 2.99 -1.92
N MET A 938 -44.12 3.86 -2.54
CA MET A 938 -43.36 4.94 -1.89
C MET A 938 -43.47 6.27 -2.67
N HIS A 939 -43.52 7.40 -1.96
CA HIS A 939 -43.43 8.74 -2.54
C HIS A 939 -41.97 9.20 -2.65
N ASP A 940 -41.62 9.89 -3.74
CA ASP A 940 -40.31 10.53 -3.92
C ASP A 940 -40.13 11.77 -3.01
N ILE A 941 -38.90 12.03 -2.56
CA ILE A 941 -38.54 13.24 -1.79
C ILE A 941 -38.69 14.53 -2.59
N ASP A 942 -38.54 14.51 -3.92
CA ASP A 942 -39.05 15.55 -4.82
C ASP A 942 -39.12 15.12 -6.29
N HIS A 943 -40.29 14.70 -6.78
CA HIS A 943 -40.48 14.29 -8.18
C HIS A 943 -40.15 15.37 -9.24
N LEU A 944 -40.02 16.65 -8.85
CA LEU A 944 -39.61 17.75 -9.73
C LEU A 944 -38.09 17.94 -9.79
N ASP A 945 -37.34 17.34 -8.88
CA ASP A 945 -35.89 17.32 -8.94
C ASP A 945 -35.42 16.24 -9.93
N TRP A 946 -35.24 16.69 -11.17
CA TRP A 946 -34.78 15.89 -12.31
C TRP A 946 -33.26 15.74 -12.38
N ASP A 947 -32.49 16.54 -11.63
CA ASP A 947 -31.01 16.56 -11.65
C ASP A 947 -30.44 15.60 -10.59
N ARG A 948 -31.00 14.38 -10.54
CA ARG A 948 -30.59 13.27 -9.67
C ARG A 948 -30.23 12.06 -10.51
N TRP A 949 -29.32 11.24 -9.98
CA TRP A 949 -28.75 10.08 -10.68
C TRP A 949 -28.44 8.93 -9.71
N CYS A 950 -27.65 9.20 -8.67
CA CYS A 950 -27.26 8.17 -7.71
C CYS A 950 -28.21 8.05 -6.51
N GLU A 951 -28.28 9.08 -5.69
CA GLU A 951 -28.92 9.06 -4.37
C GLU A 951 -30.40 9.46 -4.39
N TYR A 952 -31.21 8.71 -3.67
CA TYR A 952 -32.65 8.89 -3.53
C TYR A 952 -33.11 8.72 -2.08
N ILE A 953 -33.99 9.64 -1.65
CA ILE A 953 -34.81 9.49 -0.45
C ILE A 953 -36.25 9.25 -0.90
N LEU A 954 -36.92 8.22 -0.38
CA LEU A 954 -38.35 7.96 -0.61
C LEU A 954 -39.08 7.76 0.73
N TYR A 955 -40.38 8.02 0.81
CA TYR A 955 -41.14 7.93 2.07
C TYR A 955 -42.60 7.49 1.92
N ARG A 956 -43.18 6.95 3.00
CA ARG A 956 -44.60 6.58 3.14
C ARG A 956 -45.06 6.79 4.59
N GLY A 957 -46.33 7.15 4.80
CA GLY A 957 -46.94 7.22 6.14
C GLY A 957 -46.40 8.33 7.05
N LEU A 958 -45.75 9.35 6.46
CA LEU A 958 -45.13 10.50 7.11
C LEU A 958 -45.44 11.78 6.31
N TRP A 959 -45.29 12.97 6.89
CA TRP A 959 -45.33 14.24 6.12
C TRP A 959 -43.94 14.83 5.95
N ARG A 960 -43.42 14.87 4.71
CA ARG A 960 -42.24 15.66 4.34
C ARG A 960 -42.54 17.15 4.54
N VAL A 961 -41.70 17.84 5.32
CA VAL A 961 -41.76 19.30 5.55
C VAL A 961 -40.53 20.05 5.01
N GLY A 962 -39.44 19.34 4.71
CA GLY A 962 -38.23 19.93 4.14
C GLY A 962 -37.42 18.96 3.28
N TYR A 963 -36.70 19.49 2.29
CA TYR A 963 -35.70 18.79 1.47
C TYR A 963 -34.51 19.72 1.18
N ALA A 964 -33.28 19.20 1.25
CA ALA A 964 -32.07 19.95 0.98
C ALA A 964 -30.99 19.09 0.31
N ARG A 965 -30.18 19.71 -0.56
CA ARG A 965 -29.04 19.11 -1.27
C ARG A 965 -27.76 19.87 -0.94
N VAL A 966 -26.89 19.26 -0.13
CA VAL A 966 -25.65 19.90 0.37
C VAL A 966 -24.46 19.43 -0.46
N SER A 967 -23.70 20.37 -1.02
CA SER A 967 -22.57 20.09 -1.89
C SER A 967 -21.52 19.21 -1.19
N ARG A 968 -20.89 18.28 -1.94
CA ARG A 968 -19.80 17.40 -1.50
C ARG A 968 -18.60 18.06 -0.81
N GLY A 969 -18.38 19.35 -1.06
CA GLY A 969 -17.22 20.11 -0.61
C GLY A 969 -15.92 19.49 -1.14
N THR A 970 -15.09 18.98 -0.23
CA THR A 970 -13.91 18.15 -0.56
C THR A 970 -13.85 16.84 0.25
N ILE A 971 -14.98 16.41 0.85
CA ILE A 971 -15.03 15.23 1.73
C ILE A 971 -15.13 13.90 0.95
N THR A 972 -15.84 13.93 -0.17
CA THR A 972 -16.24 12.79 -1.00
C THR A 972 -16.63 13.32 -2.39
N ASP A 973 -17.02 12.44 -3.31
CA ASP A 973 -17.47 12.78 -4.67
C ASP A 973 -18.98 13.09 -4.76
N THR A 974 -19.81 12.54 -3.87
CA THR A 974 -21.27 12.75 -3.78
C THR A 974 -21.71 13.88 -2.84
N GLU A 975 -22.90 14.41 -3.10
CA GLU A 975 -23.61 15.33 -2.21
C GLU A 975 -24.14 14.64 -0.94
N LEU A 976 -24.57 15.42 0.05
CA LEU A 976 -25.43 14.93 1.13
C LEU A 976 -26.87 15.39 0.84
N GLN A 977 -27.78 14.45 0.57
CA GLN A 977 -29.22 14.73 0.49
C GLN A 977 -29.89 14.58 1.87
N VAL A 978 -30.81 15.48 2.22
CA VAL A 978 -31.49 15.50 3.53
C VAL A 978 -32.99 15.78 3.39
N GLY A 979 -33.83 14.94 3.97
CA GLY A 979 -35.27 15.15 4.12
C GLY A 979 -35.70 15.34 5.59
N LYS A 980 -36.65 16.24 5.84
CA LYS A 980 -37.27 16.45 7.17
C LYS A 980 -38.72 15.95 7.15
N PHE A 981 -39.10 15.10 8.10
CA PHE A 981 -40.38 14.37 8.14
C PHE A 981 -41.08 14.47 9.49
N VAL A 982 -42.35 14.87 9.53
CA VAL A 982 -43.19 14.90 10.75
C VAL A 982 -43.98 13.59 10.87
N LEU A 983 -44.02 13.02 12.08
CA LEU A 983 -44.81 11.83 12.40
C LEU A 983 -46.24 12.18 12.85
N PRO A 984 -47.28 11.41 12.44
CA PRO A 984 -48.61 11.53 13.02
C PRO A 984 -48.60 11.24 14.52
N LYS A 985 -49.56 11.80 15.26
CA LYS A 985 -49.75 11.48 16.70
C LYS A 985 -50.05 9.99 16.88
N HIS A 986 -49.63 9.43 18.02
CA HIS A 986 -49.89 8.02 18.33
C HIS A 986 -51.40 7.74 18.32
N GLY A 987 -51.82 6.72 17.56
CA GLY A 987 -53.23 6.39 17.32
C GLY A 987 -53.86 7.06 16.09
N PHE A 988 -53.18 7.99 15.42
CA PHE A 988 -53.63 8.62 14.18
C PHE A 988 -52.85 8.09 12.97
N THR A 989 -53.54 7.91 11.84
CA THR A 989 -52.93 7.66 10.53
C THR A 989 -52.77 8.95 9.74
N VAL A 990 -51.85 8.97 8.78
CA VAL A 990 -51.72 10.10 7.87
C VAL A 990 -52.94 10.20 6.94
N VAL A 991 -53.36 11.44 6.67
CA VAL A 991 -54.43 11.81 5.72
C VAL A 991 -53.80 12.73 4.66
N GLY A 992 -54.33 12.70 3.44
CA GLY A 992 -53.75 13.44 2.31
C GLY A 992 -52.56 12.72 1.68
N GLU A 993 -52.78 11.51 1.15
CA GLU A 993 -51.76 10.74 0.43
C GLU A 993 -51.80 10.95 -1.10
N SER A 994 -52.61 11.90 -1.60
CA SER A 994 -52.61 12.25 -3.03
C SER A 994 -51.33 12.98 -3.42
N LEU A 995 -50.96 12.93 -4.71
CA LEU A 995 -49.78 13.63 -5.22
C LEU A 995 -49.87 15.16 -4.99
N ASP A 996 -51.07 15.73 -5.06
CA ASP A 996 -51.30 17.16 -4.83
C ASP A 996 -51.16 17.52 -3.34
N ASP A 997 -51.78 16.76 -2.43
CA ASP A 997 -51.67 16.97 -0.97
C ASP A 997 -50.23 16.84 -0.47
N ARG A 998 -49.47 15.90 -1.05
CA ARG A 998 -48.09 15.62 -0.63
C ARG A 998 -47.10 16.71 -1.04
N TYR A 999 -47.37 17.49 -2.10
CA TYR A 999 -46.39 18.37 -2.77
C TYR A 999 -46.63 19.88 -2.64
N ILE A 1000 -47.53 20.29 -1.74
CA ILE A 1000 -47.78 21.70 -1.41
C ILE A 1000 -46.49 22.38 -0.92
N ARG A 1001 -45.94 23.31 -1.70
CA ARG A 1001 -44.77 24.13 -1.31
C ARG A 1001 -45.15 25.15 -0.23
N SER A 1002 -44.19 25.46 0.65
CA SER A 1002 -44.29 26.55 1.63
C SER A 1002 -43.11 27.52 1.49
N ARG A 1003 -43.23 28.75 2.02
CA ARG A 1003 -42.08 29.65 2.14
C ARG A 1003 -41.38 29.43 3.48
N LYS A 1004 -40.12 29.86 3.59
CA LYS A 1004 -39.33 29.76 4.82
C LYS A 1004 -40.01 30.49 5.99
N GLU A 1005 -40.61 31.63 5.72
CA GLU A 1005 -41.26 32.50 6.71
C GLU A 1005 -42.55 31.90 7.29
N ASP A 1006 -43.16 30.95 6.58
CA ASP A 1006 -44.41 30.26 6.98
C ASP A 1006 -44.15 29.01 7.82
N MET A 1007 -42.88 28.62 8.06
CA MET A 1007 -42.50 27.34 8.68
C MET A 1007 -42.11 27.48 10.16
N PRO A 1008 -42.46 26.50 11.02
CA PRO A 1008 -41.94 26.41 12.39
C PRO A 1008 -40.40 26.34 12.43
N PRO A 1009 -39.74 26.92 13.45
CA PRO A 1009 -38.27 26.96 13.53
C PRO A 1009 -37.57 25.59 13.40
N GLY A 1010 -38.09 24.52 14.01
CA GLY A 1010 -37.52 23.17 13.90
C GLY A 1010 -37.59 22.56 12.49
N HIS A 1011 -38.51 23.05 11.65
CA HIS A 1011 -38.64 22.61 10.25
C HIS A 1011 -37.63 23.31 9.31
N LEU A 1012 -36.94 24.35 9.78
CA LEU A 1012 -35.91 25.05 9.01
C LEU A 1012 -34.60 24.25 8.95
N PHE A 1013 -33.73 24.61 8.02
CA PHE A 1013 -32.36 24.08 7.93
C PHE A 1013 -31.32 25.19 8.19
N ASN A 1014 -30.09 24.79 8.47
CA ASN A 1014 -29.02 25.64 8.99
C ASN A 1014 -28.58 26.75 8.00
N GLU A 1015 -28.88 28.01 8.34
CA GLU A 1015 -28.62 29.16 7.47
C GLU A 1015 -27.14 29.41 7.14
N ALA A 1016 -26.21 28.86 7.94
CA ALA A 1016 -24.78 28.98 7.67
C ALA A 1016 -24.32 28.32 6.35
N TYR A 1017 -25.16 27.49 5.72
CA TYR A 1017 -24.85 26.78 4.48
C TYR A 1017 -25.37 27.48 3.22
N TYR A 1018 -25.97 28.67 3.33
CA TYR A 1018 -26.43 29.42 2.16
C TYR A 1018 -25.23 29.97 1.33
N PRO A 1019 -25.30 29.92 -0.02
CA PRO A 1019 -24.34 30.61 -0.89
C PRO A 1019 -24.32 32.14 -0.65
N PRO A 1020 -23.21 32.84 -0.93
CA PRO A 1020 -21.95 32.33 -1.50
C PRO A 1020 -20.95 31.84 -0.44
N HIS A 1021 -21.24 32.00 0.85
CA HIS A 1021 -20.25 31.81 1.92
C HIS A 1021 -20.12 30.35 2.38
N GLY A 1022 -21.24 29.69 2.66
CA GLY A 1022 -21.27 28.32 3.17
C GLY A 1022 -20.54 28.11 4.51
N LYS A 1023 -20.42 26.84 4.90
CA LYS A 1023 -19.71 26.41 6.12
C LYS A 1023 -18.82 25.21 5.82
N ASN A 1024 -17.59 25.23 6.34
CA ASN A 1024 -16.59 24.15 6.19
C ASN A 1024 -16.29 23.71 4.73
N GLY A 1025 -16.57 24.56 3.74
CA GLY A 1025 -16.43 24.25 2.31
C GLY A 1025 -17.68 23.61 1.67
N HIS A 1026 -18.82 23.60 2.36
CA HIS A 1026 -20.10 23.08 1.88
C HIS A 1026 -21.16 24.20 1.80
N VAL A 1027 -22.03 24.11 0.78
CA VAL A 1027 -23.17 24.99 0.56
C VAL A 1027 -24.42 24.19 0.19
N TYR A 1028 -25.62 24.78 0.34
CA TYR A 1028 -26.79 24.34 -0.40
C TYR A 1028 -26.58 24.59 -1.90
N HIS A 1029 -26.80 23.57 -2.72
CA HIS A 1029 -26.60 23.62 -4.17
C HIS A 1029 -27.79 23.00 -4.92
N VAL A 1030 -27.74 23.02 -6.26
CA VAL A 1030 -28.88 22.82 -7.18
C VAL A 1030 -29.97 23.89 -7.00
N PHE A 1031 -30.63 23.93 -5.85
CA PHE A 1031 -31.66 24.92 -5.51
C PHE A 1031 -31.09 26.22 -4.91
N SER A 1032 -29.84 26.23 -4.46
CA SER A 1032 -29.20 27.30 -3.66
C SER A 1032 -29.81 27.58 -2.27
N TYR A 1033 -31.02 27.10 -1.99
CA TYR A 1033 -31.69 27.17 -0.70
C TYR A 1033 -32.49 25.87 -0.42
N PRO A 1034 -32.77 25.52 0.84
CA PRO A 1034 -33.62 24.39 1.19
C PRO A 1034 -35.07 24.57 0.69
N LEU A 1035 -35.70 23.47 0.32
CA LEU A 1035 -37.09 23.42 -0.14
C LEU A 1035 -38.01 23.06 1.03
N HIS A 1036 -39.10 23.82 1.21
CA HIS A 1036 -40.07 23.64 2.28
C HIS A 1036 -41.46 23.25 1.76
N TYR A 1037 -42.19 22.47 2.55
CA TYR A 1037 -43.52 21.93 2.20
C TYR A 1037 -44.50 22.09 3.36
N ARG A 1038 -45.76 22.38 3.03
CA ARG A 1038 -46.84 22.57 4.00
C ARG A 1038 -47.58 21.25 4.23
N ILE A 1039 -47.87 20.96 5.49
CA ILE A 1039 -48.76 19.85 5.87
C ILE A 1039 -50.21 20.30 5.62
N PRO A 1040 -51.09 19.49 5.00
CA PRO A 1040 -52.47 19.88 4.74
C PRO A 1040 -53.22 20.30 6.00
N ASP A 1041 -53.99 21.39 5.93
CA ASP A 1041 -54.62 22.04 7.10
C ASP A 1041 -55.66 21.17 7.84
N TYR A 1042 -56.09 20.06 7.22
CA TYR A 1042 -57.00 19.06 7.81
C TYR A 1042 -56.27 17.88 8.49
N ALA A 1043 -54.94 17.88 8.49
CA ALA A 1043 -54.13 16.79 9.05
C ALA A 1043 -54.14 16.78 10.60
N PRO A 1044 -54.24 15.60 11.24
CA PRO A 1044 -54.16 15.48 12.70
C PRO A 1044 -52.70 15.55 13.19
N LEU A 1045 -52.18 16.77 13.29
CA LEU A 1045 -50.93 17.12 13.98
C LEU A 1045 -51.07 16.99 15.49
#